data_AF-A0A4Q2S4Z7-F1
#
_entry.id   AF-A0A4Q2S4Z7-F1
#
_cell.length_a   1.000
_cell.length_b   1.000
_cell.length_c   1.000
_cell.angle_alpha   90.00
_cell.angle_beta   90.00
_cell.angle_gamma   90.00
#
_symmetry.space_group_name_H-M   'P 1'
#
loop_
_entity.id
_entity.type
_entity.pdbx_description
1 polymer ?
#
loop_
_entity_poly.entity_id
_entity_poly.type
_entity_poly.pdbx_seq_one_letter_code
_entity_poly.pdbx_strand_id
1 'polypeptide(L)'
;MGLVAGALVAAMLPAAAAQASAEEPDPRIGLAPGYLPWSEAASNIELLDNDPRTGAFDGNPGASSINSDLAFSGDNAIVGNYLGFQVYDISDPAEPSLRGSFLCPGGQGDVSVHGDLLFMSVEQTSGRIDCGTQGAPGAVNPERFRGVRIFDISDISSPEQVGYVQTCRGSHTHTLVDSPSDPDNLYIYNSGTSSVRSADELAGCENAPTNSNTPVTTGNPTQWRIDVIKVPLDAPEDAAIVSQPRIFTDPVTGAYNGLQNLPPNGTHPSGTSYSPSPNTNTCHDITAYPEIGIAAGACQGNGILLDITDPANPVRTDAVADVNFSYWHSATINNDGTKVIFTDEWGGGSSPRCRTTDKPEWGANAIFDIVDGKMQFRSYYKLPVPQTAQENCVAHNGSLVPVPGRDIMVQAWYQGGMSIFDFTDSRNPVELAYYDRGPINVPNPTGLNLGGFWSTYWYNGNVFGSEIARGFDAFGLLPSDLLSADEITAAGEVTADELNAQHQTTTTWAPSFAVAGSYVDQAARSGALTSEPLQGVRDNLARARANTASAPLVRHYLDAALKFLGSNGDQGTARQAIIELRDSTACEAGCKLPTKVTGSHSPEPSTFGEASAARVTVARVGTEGADPAGTVTVTDASGKQLGRAALTRGSATVDLPAGLPVGTHTLTATYGGDETNAVSSATFTATVKAAPVPTKAASRTTVKVNPAKPRFKKAFRVVVGVRATGADATGKVVVKVDGNKVATKKLADGRVVFEIKRTIKVGKHQLLVSYDGSKDVAPSKVRTSFRVVR
;
A
#
# COMPACT_ATOMS: atom_id res chain seq x y z
N MET A 1 8.96 84.77 -25.59
CA MET A 1 9.33 83.35 -25.44
C MET A 1 8.24 82.51 -26.06
N GLY A 2 8.42 82.08 -27.31
CA GLY A 2 7.53 81.17 -28.00
C GLY A 2 8.41 80.18 -28.75
N LEU A 3 8.39 78.92 -28.33
CA LEU A 3 9.07 77.82 -28.98
C LEU A 3 8.30 77.42 -30.25
N VAL A 4 9.02 77.21 -31.35
CA VAL A 4 8.62 76.24 -32.38
C VAL A 4 9.82 75.38 -32.77
N ALA A 5 9.52 74.09 -32.80
CA ALA A 5 10.24 72.89 -33.18
C ALA A 5 11.32 72.98 -34.28
N GLY A 6 12.36 72.18 -34.09
CA GLY A 6 13.22 71.63 -35.14
C GLY A 6 13.46 70.14 -34.86
N ALA A 7 13.03 69.29 -35.79
CA ALA A 7 13.13 67.84 -35.73
C ALA A 7 14.53 67.35 -36.14
N LEU A 8 15.02 66.28 -35.49
CA LEU A 8 16.03 65.39 -36.06
C LEU A 8 15.64 63.94 -35.79
N VAL A 9 15.53 63.18 -36.87
CA VAL A 9 15.19 61.76 -36.93
C VAL A 9 16.48 60.95 -36.71
N ALA A 10 16.46 60.03 -35.74
CA ALA A 10 17.45 58.96 -35.61
C ALA A 10 16.73 57.62 -35.78
N ALA A 11 17.13 56.87 -36.80
CA ALA A 11 16.58 55.57 -37.15
C ALA A 11 16.93 54.52 -36.07
N MET A 12 15.90 53.93 -35.46
CA MET A 12 16.04 52.73 -34.64
C MET A 12 15.85 51.50 -35.54
N LEU A 13 16.86 50.63 -35.57
CA LEU A 13 16.75 49.29 -36.14
C LEU A 13 15.76 48.48 -35.28
N PRO A 14 14.84 47.69 -35.87
CA PRO A 14 14.04 46.75 -35.10
C PRO A 14 14.96 45.66 -34.55
N ALA A 15 14.95 45.48 -33.24
CA ALA A 15 15.44 44.27 -32.62
C ALA A 15 14.68 43.08 -33.23
N ALA A 16 15.41 42.13 -33.80
CA ALA A 16 14.85 40.86 -34.20
C ALA A 16 14.25 40.19 -32.95
N ALA A 17 12.93 40.22 -32.84
CA ALA A 17 12.22 39.34 -31.92
C ALA A 17 12.55 37.91 -32.37
N ALA A 18 13.28 37.18 -31.53
CA ALA A 18 13.36 35.74 -31.65
C ALA A 18 11.90 35.24 -31.64
N GLN A 19 11.43 34.76 -32.79
CA GLN A 19 10.18 34.03 -32.86
C GLN A 19 10.37 32.84 -31.93
N ALA A 20 9.64 32.81 -30.81
CA ALA A 20 9.37 31.57 -30.11
C ALA A 20 8.82 30.60 -31.16
N SER A 21 9.54 29.51 -31.41
CA SER A 21 8.99 28.41 -32.20
C SER A 21 7.66 28.05 -31.58
N ALA A 22 6.57 28.06 -32.37
CA ALA A 22 5.34 27.44 -31.95
C ALA A 22 5.70 26.01 -31.53
N GLU A 23 5.37 25.65 -30.29
CA GLU A 23 5.54 24.30 -29.77
C GLU A 23 4.91 23.35 -30.80
N GLU A 24 5.67 22.36 -31.27
CA GLU A 24 5.15 21.35 -32.19
C GLU A 24 3.89 20.73 -31.55
N PRO A 25 2.78 20.55 -32.30
CA PRO A 25 1.57 19.97 -31.73
C PRO A 25 1.85 18.58 -31.14
N ASP A 26 1.35 18.31 -29.93
CA ASP A 26 1.48 16.99 -29.30
C ASP A 26 0.96 15.89 -30.25
N PRO A 27 1.77 14.88 -30.62
CA PRO A 27 1.42 13.92 -31.67
C PRO A 27 0.28 12.96 -31.27
N ARG A 28 -0.11 12.92 -29.99
CA ARG A 28 -1.31 12.19 -29.54
C ARG A 28 -2.60 12.88 -30.02
N ILE A 29 -2.56 14.18 -30.29
CA ILE A 29 -3.73 14.92 -30.77
C ILE A 29 -4.05 14.52 -32.21
N GLY A 30 -5.24 13.93 -32.40
CA GLY A 30 -5.77 13.58 -33.71
C GLY A 30 -5.39 12.18 -34.20
N LEU A 31 -4.95 11.29 -33.30
CA LEU A 31 -4.82 9.87 -33.59
C LEU A 31 -6.12 9.32 -34.19
N ALA A 32 -6.00 8.63 -35.33
CA ALA A 32 -7.14 8.07 -36.05
C ALA A 32 -7.76 6.87 -35.28
N PRO A 33 -9.10 6.79 -35.19
CA PRO A 33 -9.76 5.66 -34.54
C PRO A 33 -9.48 4.31 -35.22
N GLY A 34 -9.29 3.25 -34.44
CA GLY A 34 -9.07 1.89 -34.95
C GLY A 34 -8.91 0.84 -33.86
N TYR A 35 -9.60 -0.30 -33.96
CA TYR A 35 -9.39 -1.44 -33.05
C TYR A 35 -8.14 -2.23 -33.43
N LEU A 36 -8.10 -2.78 -34.65
CA LEU A 36 -6.96 -3.46 -35.28
C LEU A 36 -7.01 -3.22 -36.81
N PRO A 37 -5.96 -2.65 -37.46
CA PRO A 37 -4.85 -1.94 -36.82
C PRO A 37 -5.32 -0.62 -36.17
N TRP A 38 -4.53 -0.08 -35.24
CA TRP A 38 -4.74 1.23 -34.63
C TRP A 38 -3.73 2.25 -35.15
N SER A 39 -3.93 3.52 -34.80
CA SER A 39 -2.87 4.54 -34.87
C SER A 39 -2.31 4.78 -33.47
N GLU A 40 -1.05 5.18 -33.37
CA GLU A 40 -0.36 5.34 -32.08
C GLU A 40 0.60 6.53 -32.10
N ALA A 41 0.94 7.00 -30.90
CA ALA A 41 2.02 7.95 -30.65
C ALA A 41 2.77 7.52 -29.39
N ALA A 42 4.09 7.64 -29.42
CA ALA A 42 4.94 7.31 -28.28
C ALA A 42 6.05 8.35 -28.12
N SER A 43 6.52 8.52 -26.88
CA SER A 43 7.70 9.31 -26.56
C SER A 43 8.49 8.61 -25.46
N ASN A 44 9.80 8.43 -25.68
CA ASN A 44 10.75 7.81 -24.75
C ASN A 44 10.36 6.40 -24.27
N ILE A 45 9.54 5.70 -25.06
CA ILE A 45 9.17 4.31 -24.86
C ILE A 45 8.80 3.70 -26.22
N GLU A 46 8.95 2.40 -26.37
CA GLU A 46 8.53 1.65 -27.55
C GLU A 46 7.63 0.48 -27.17
N LEU A 47 6.64 0.20 -28.02
CA LEU A 47 5.87 -1.05 -27.96
C LEU A 47 6.78 -2.17 -28.49
N LEU A 48 7.07 -3.15 -27.66
CA LEU A 48 7.85 -4.32 -28.04
C LEU A 48 6.96 -5.35 -28.73
N ASP A 49 5.81 -5.65 -28.11
CA ASP A 49 4.82 -6.57 -28.65
C ASP A 49 3.40 -6.26 -28.17
N ASN A 50 2.41 -6.66 -28.98
CA ASN A 50 0.99 -6.72 -28.60
C ASN A 50 0.47 -8.13 -28.87
N ASP A 51 -0.05 -8.77 -27.82
CA ASP A 51 -0.74 -10.04 -27.86
C ASP A 51 -2.26 -9.82 -27.73
N PRO A 52 -3.04 -9.92 -28.82
CA PRO A 52 -4.49 -9.84 -28.75
C PRO A 52 -5.08 -10.94 -27.86
N ARG A 53 -6.25 -10.67 -27.29
CA ARG A 53 -7.03 -11.71 -26.60
C ARG A 53 -7.40 -12.82 -27.58
N THR A 54 -7.39 -14.06 -27.12
CA THR A 54 -7.69 -15.22 -27.97
C THR A 54 -8.75 -16.14 -27.35
N GLY A 55 -9.27 -17.08 -28.14
CA GLY A 55 -10.17 -18.11 -27.66
C GLY A 55 -11.47 -17.55 -27.06
N ALA A 56 -11.84 -18.03 -25.88
CA ALA A 56 -13.05 -17.58 -25.19
C ALA A 56 -12.97 -16.14 -24.65
N PHE A 57 -11.76 -15.56 -24.64
CA PHE A 57 -11.49 -14.19 -24.23
C PHE A 57 -11.51 -13.21 -25.42
N ASP A 58 -11.58 -13.70 -26.66
CA ASP A 58 -11.76 -12.87 -27.85
C ASP A 58 -13.24 -12.49 -28.02
N GLY A 59 -13.60 -11.31 -27.53
CA GLY A 59 -14.94 -10.74 -27.64
C GLY A 59 -14.89 -9.26 -28.03
N ASN A 60 -15.98 -8.75 -28.59
CA ASN A 60 -16.09 -7.33 -28.96
C ASN A 60 -15.74 -6.42 -27.77
N PRO A 61 -15.10 -5.26 -28.00
CA PRO A 61 -14.83 -4.28 -26.94
C PRO A 61 -16.11 -3.91 -26.17
N GLY A 62 -16.02 -3.86 -24.84
CA GLY A 62 -17.16 -3.62 -23.95
C GLY A 62 -18.15 -4.79 -23.79
N ALA A 63 -17.86 -5.98 -24.34
CA ALA A 63 -18.61 -7.21 -24.06
C ALA A 63 -18.18 -7.85 -22.72
N SER A 64 -18.56 -9.10 -22.46
CA SER A 64 -18.24 -9.80 -21.20
C SER A 64 -16.79 -10.23 -21.05
N SER A 65 -16.00 -10.22 -22.12
CA SER A 65 -14.54 -10.36 -22.03
C SER A 65 -13.94 -8.97 -21.85
N ILE A 66 -13.52 -8.65 -20.64
CA ILE A 66 -12.87 -7.41 -20.26
C ILE A 66 -11.63 -7.82 -19.49
N ASN A 67 -10.45 -7.49 -20.02
CA ASN A 67 -9.22 -7.66 -19.26
C ASN A 67 -9.22 -6.70 -18.06
N SER A 68 -8.68 -7.19 -16.96
CA SER A 68 -8.59 -6.48 -15.69
C SER A 68 -7.15 -6.49 -15.18
N ASP A 69 -6.92 -6.36 -13.88
CA ASP A 69 -5.58 -6.19 -13.34
C ASP A 69 -4.64 -7.40 -13.54
N LEU A 70 -3.35 -7.15 -13.36
CA LEU A 70 -2.23 -8.07 -13.62
C LEU A 70 -1.54 -8.53 -12.34
N ALA A 71 -0.94 -9.72 -12.39
CA ALA A 71 0.05 -10.19 -11.43
C ALA A 71 1.21 -10.87 -12.16
N PHE A 72 2.39 -10.92 -11.52
CA PHE A 72 3.59 -11.53 -12.09
C PHE A 72 4.20 -12.56 -11.15
N SER A 73 4.67 -13.67 -11.71
CA SER A 73 5.38 -14.74 -10.99
C SER A 73 6.49 -15.31 -11.86
N GLY A 74 7.75 -14.98 -11.55
CA GLY A 74 8.91 -15.30 -12.37
C GLY A 74 8.75 -14.76 -13.78
N ASP A 75 8.86 -15.63 -14.78
CA ASP A 75 8.68 -15.30 -16.21
C ASP A 75 7.21 -15.37 -16.67
N ASN A 76 6.23 -15.28 -15.76
CA ASN A 76 4.82 -15.33 -16.11
C ASN A 76 4.12 -14.01 -15.79
N ALA A 77 3.42 -13.47 -16.78
CA ALA A 77 2.40 -12.44 -16.58
C ALA A 77 1.01 -13.09 -16.57
N ILE A 78 0.26 -12.87 -15.51
CA ILE A 78 -1.10 -13.40 -15.32
C ILE A 78 -2.07 -12.23 -15.51
N VAL A 79 -2.87 -12.30 -16.57
CA VAL A 79 -3.81 -11.26 -16.97
C VAL A 79 -5.21 -11.64 -16.52
N GLY A 80 -5.72 -10.91 -15.53
CA GLY A 80 -7.10 -11.02 -15.06
C GLY A 80 -8.11 -10.66 -16.15
N ASN A 81 -9.29 -11.26 -16.08
CA ASN A 81 -10.40 -10.95 -16.97
C ASN A 81 -11.74 -11.29 -16.31
N TYR A 82 -12.82 -10.65 -16.73
CA TYR A 82 -14.16 -10.91 -16.22
C TYR A 82 -14.62 -12.37 -16.42
N LEU A 83 -14.01 -13.10 -17.36
CA LEU A 83 -14.24 -14.51 -17.65
C LEU A 83 -13.27 -15.49 -16.95
N GLY A 84 -12.23 -15.01 -16.25
CA GLY A 84 -11.18 -15.85 -15.66
C GLY A 84 -9.81 -15.17 -15.77
N PHE A 85 -8.78 -15.88 -16.23
CA PHE A 85 -7.47 -15.27 -16.47
C PHE A 85 -6.70 -15.97 -17.60
N GLN A 86 -5.71 -15.29 -18.15
CA GLN A 86 -4.76 -15.82 -19.13
C GLN A 86 -3.34 -15.70 -18.58
N VAL A 87 -2.45 -16.62 -18.97
CA VAL A 87 -1.05 -16.61 -18.54
C VAL A 87 -0.15 -16.49 -19.76
N TYR A 88 0.76 -15.54 -19.74
CA TYR A 88 1.75 -15.27 -20.77
C TYR A 88 3.16 -15.54 -20.24
N ASP A 89 3.98 -16.21 -21.04
CA ASP A 89 5.43 -16.25 -20.88
C ASP A 89 6.00 -14.88 -21.27
N ILE A 90 6.79 -14.30 -20.38
CA ILE A 90 7.47 -13.01 -20.59
C ILE A 90 8.99 -13.13 -20.43
N SER A 91 9.54 -14.33 -20.54
CA SER A 91 11.01 -14.56 -20.50
C SER A 91 11.74 -13.80 -21.61
N ASP A 92 11.08 -13.59 -22.74
CA ASP A 92 11.43 -12.56 -23.73
C ASP A 92 10.30 -11.53 -23.83
N PRO A 93 10.47 -10.30 -23.30
CA PRO A 93 9.43 -9.26 -23.34
C PRO A 93 9.18 -8.74 -24.76
N ALA A 94 10.05 -9.02 -25.73
CA ALA A 94 9.85 -8.67 -27.14
C ALA A 94 9.10 -9.74 -27.93
N GLU A 95 8.89 -10.93 -27.36
CA GLU A 95 8.08 -11.99 -27.94
C GLU A 95 7.35 -12.76 -26.83
N PRO A 96 6.44 -12.11 -26.08
CA PRO A 96 5.63 -12.82 -25.11
C PRO A 96 4.79 -13.90 -25.80
N SER A 97 4.42 -14.94 -25.05
CA SER A 97 3.62 -16.03 -25.63
C SER A 97 2.58 -16.57 -24.67
N LEU A 98 1.36 -16.76 -25.16
CA LEU A 98 0.27 -17.30 -24.36
C LEU A 98 0.54 -18.76 -23.96
N ARG A 99 0.70 -19.01 -22.66
CA ARG A 99 0.86 -20.35 -22.07
C ARG A 99 -0.48 -21.05 -21.83
N GLY A 100 -1.51 -20.30 -21.43
CA GLY A 100 -2.81 -20.90 -21.12
C GLY A 100 -3.92 -19.89 -20.86
N SER A 101 -5.17 -20.34 -21.00
CA SER A 101 -6.37 -19.54 -20.75
C SER A 101 -7.33 -20.33 -19.88
N PHE A 102 -7.75 -19.74 -18.75
CA PHE A 102 -8.50 -20.43 -17.71
C PHE A 102 -9.85 -19.76 -17.48
N LEU A 103 -10.91 -20.42 -17.92
CA LEU A 103 -12.27 -19.91 -17.77
C LEU A 103 -12.79 -20.16 -16.35
N CYS A 104 -13.11 -19.08 -15.65
CA CYS A 104 -13.82 -19.11 -14.40
C CYS A 104 -14.63 -17.82 -14.21
N PRO A 105 -15.75 -17.64 -14.93
CA PRO A 105 -16.44 -16.36 -14.99
C PRO A 105 -16.95 -15.87 -13.63
N GLY A 106 -16.91 -14.57 -13.45
CA GLY A 106 -17.29 -13.93 -12.19
C GLY A 106 -17.27 -12.40 -12.20
N GLY A 107 -16.68 -11.77 -13.22
CA GLY A 107 -16.50 -10.33 -13.31
C GLY A 107 -15.45 -9.78 -12.35
N GLN A 108 -14.96 -8.58 -12.65
CA GLN A 108 -13.72 -8.01 -12.09
C GLN A 108 -12.51 -8.85 -12.49
N GLY A 109 -12.23 -9.96 -11.80
CA GLY A 109 -11.17 -10.88 -12.22
C GLY A 109 -9.76 -10.43 -11.90
N ASP A 110 -9.59 -9.41 -11.05
CA ASP A 110 -8.26 -8.95 -10.60
C ASP A 110 -7.54 -10.08 -9.85
N VAL A 111 -6.26 -10.26 -10.17
CA VAL A 111 -5.43 -11.36 -9.71
C VAL A 111 -4.28 -10.90 -8.81
N SER A 112 -3.84 -11.79 -7.93
CA SER A 112 -2.56 -11.67 -7.21
C SER A 112 -1.96 -13.06 -6.99
N VAL A 113 -0.66 -13.15 -6.76
CA VAL A 113 0.10 -14.39 -6.52
C VAL A 113 0.89 -14.32 -5.22
N HIS A 114 1.08 -15.48 -4.59
CA HIS A 114 2.01 -15.65 -3.47
C HIS A 114 2.51 -17.10 -3.46
N GLY A 115 3.77 -17.30 -3.83
CA GLY A 115 4.34 -18.62 -4.08
C GLY A 115 3.51 -19.39 -5.10
N ASP A 116 3.11 -20.61 -4.74
CA ASP A 116 2.30 -21.49 -5.59
C ASP A 116 0.79 -21.18 -5.53
N LEU A 117 0.37 -20.03 -4.98
CA LEU A 117 -1.04 -19.66 -4.88
C LEU A 117 -1.38 -18.45 -5.76
N LEU A 118 -2.55 -18.52 -6.41
CA LEU A 118 -3.18 -17.40 -7.13
C LEU A 118 -4.52 -17.06 -6.50
N PHE A 119 -4.75 -15.77 -6.32
CA PHE A 119 -5.97 -15.20 -5.76
C PHE A 119 -6.72 -14.45 -6.86
N MET A 120 -8.05 -14.59 -6.93
CA MET A 120 -8.85 -13.91 -7.95
C MET A 120 -10.12 -13.29 -7.36
N SER A 121 -10.33 -12.00 -7.63
CA SER A 121 -11.53 -11.26 -7.25
C SER A 121 -12.75 -11.67 -8.09
N VAL A 122 -13.88 -11.90 -7.42
CA VAL A 122 -15.18 -12.13 -8.07
C VAL A 122 -16.24 -11.24 -7.46
N GLU A 123 -16.83 -10.38 -8.29
CA GLU A 123 -17.84 -9.43 -7.85
C GLU A 123 -19.27 -9.76 -8.32
N GLN A 124 -19.41 -10.18 -9.58
CA GLN A 124 -20.71 -10.24 -10.24
C GLN A 124 -21.53 -11.41 -9.74
N THR A 125 -22.85 -11.22 -9.78
CA THR A 125 -23.81 -12.24 -9.37
C THR A 125 -23.81 -13.47 -10.29
N SER A 126 -23.27 -13.38 -11.50
CA SER A 126 -23.17 -14.51 -12.42
C SER A 126 -22.17 -15.58 -11.98
N GLY A 127 -21.18 -15.23 -11.15
CA GLY A 127 -20.12 -16.14 -10.74
C GLY A 127 -20.63 -17.40 -10.05
N ARG A 128 -19.98 -18.54 -10.33
CA ARG A 128 -20.32 -19.85 -9.75
C ARG A 128 -19.16 -20.47 -8.98
N ILE A 129 -19.49 -21.22 -7.92
CA ILE A 129 -18.49 -21.91 -7.08
C ILE A 129 -17.65 -22.90 -7.92
N ASP A 130 -18.28 -23.59 -8.88
CA ASP A 130 -17.69 -24.60 -9.77
C ASP A 130 -17.02 -24.02 -11.04
N CYS A 131 -16.84 -22.69 -11.13
CA CYS A 131 -16.35 -22.00 -12.33
C CYS A 131 -17.22 -22.19 -13.61
N GLY A 132 -18.44 -22.70 -13.48
CA GLY A 132 -19.32 -22.95 -14.63
C GLY A 132 -19.76 -21.67 -15.36
N THR A 133 -19.93 -21.75 -16.68
CA THR A 133 -20.29 -20.60 -17.54
C THR A 133 -21.80 -20.33 -17.67
N GLN A 134 -22.64 -21.20 -17.10
CA GLN A 134 -24.10 -21.12 -17.14
C GLN A 134 -24.71 -20.02 -16.24
N GLY A 135 -23.89 -19.37 -15.42
CA GLY A 135 -24.32 -18.34 -14.48
C GLY A 135 -25.10 -18.86 -13.26
N ALA A 136 -25.43 -17.95 -12.34
CA ALA A 136 -26.21 -18.23 -11.13
C ALA A 136 -27.45 -17.30 -11.06
N PRO A 137 -28.60 -17.63 -11.68
CA PRO A 137 -29.78 -16.76 -11.67
C PRO A 137 -30.52 -16.75 -10.33
N GLY A 138 -31.43 -15.79 -10.16
CA GLY A 138 -32.30 -15.66 -8.98
C GLY A 138 -31.70 -14.78 -7.87
N ALA A 139 -32.49 -14.50 -6.83
CA ALA A 139 -32.08 -13.66 -5.69
C ALA A 139 -31.28 -14.43 -4.63
N VAL A 140 -31.47 -15.75 -4.55
CA VAL A 140 -30.74 -16.69 -3.69
C VAL A 140 -30.39 -17.88 -4.54
N ASN A 141 -29.10 -18.21 -4.63
CA ASN A 141 -28.63 -19.35 -5.42
C ASN A 141 -27.45 -20.04 -4.72
N PRO A 142 -27.55 -21.33 -4.36
CA PRO A 142 -26.49 -22.04 -3.64
C PRO A 142 -25.22 -22.24 -4.47
N GLU A 143 -25.32 -22.15 -5.79
CA GLU A 143 -24.19 -22.28 -6.71
C GLU A 143 -23.43 -20.96 -6.90
N ARG A 144 -23.97 -19.82 -6.42
CA ARG A 144 -23.38 -18.50 -6.65
C ARG A 144 -22.10 -18.32 -5.86
N PHE A 145 -21.08 -17.78 -6.53
CA PHE A 145 -19.86 -17.30 -5.90
C PHE A 145 -19.67 -15.79 -6.07
N ARG A 146 -19.34 -15.10 -4.97
CA ARG A 146 -18.81 -13.73 -4.94
C ARG A 146 -17.82 -13.61 -3.78
N GLY A 147 -16.62 -13.10 -4.01
CA GLY A 147 -15.55 -13.03 -3.02
C GLY A 147 -14.19 -13.34 -3.64
N VAL A 148 -13.27 -13.95 -2.90
CA VAL A 148 -11.91 -14.26 -3.36
C VAL A 148 -11.77 -15.75 -3.62
N ARG A 149 -11.36 -16.14 -4.83
CA ARG A 149 -10.97 -17.53 -5.16
C ARG A 149 -9.50 -17.75 -4.85
N ILE A 150 -9.14 -18.99 -4.57
CA ILE A 150 -7.76 -19.41 -4.33
C ILE A 150 -7.49 -20.61 -5.23
N PHE A 151 -6.46 -20.49 -6.06
CA PHE A 151 -5.97 -21.51 -6.95
C PHE A 151 -4.56 -21.94 -6.55
N ASP A 152 -4.27 -23.22 -6.63
CA ASP A 152 -2.91 -23.74 -6.68
C ASP A 152 -2.40 -23.60 -8.13
N ILE A 153 -1.24 -22.97 -8.27
CA ILE A 153 -0.54 -22.70 -9.53
C ILE A 153 0.87 -23.30 -9.56
N SER A 154 1.16 -24.28 -8.71
CA SER A 154 2.44 -25.05 -8.74
C SER A 154 2.72 -25.64 -10.12
N ASP A 155 1.66 -26.00 -10.87
CA ASP A 155 1.68 -26.12 -12.33
C ASP A 155 0.86 -24.99 -12.95
N ILE A 156 1.54 -23.92 -13.36
CA ILE A 156 0.93 -22.73 -13.97
C ILE A 156 0.16 -23.04 -15.27
N SER A 157 0.43 -24.18 -15.91
CA SER A 157 -0.29 -24.61 -17.11
C SER A 157 -1.63 -25.30 -16.79
N SER A 158 -1.85 -25.69 -15.54
CA SER A 158 -3.07 -26.33 -15.06
C SER A 158 -3.46 -25.89 -13.64
N PRO A 159 -3.83 -24.62 -13.41
CA PRO A 159 -4.30 -24.12 -12.12
C PRO A 159 -5.52 -24.88 -11.59
N GLU A 160 -5.50 -25.20 -10.31
CA GLU A 160 -6.57 -25.92 -9.62
C GLU A 160 -7.20 -25.06 -8.52
N GLN A 161 -8.53 -24.91 -8.51
CA GLN A 161 -9.19 -24.16 -7.43
C GLN A 161 -9.19 -24.98 -6.13
N VAL A 162 -8.32 -24.62 -5.19
CA VAL A 162 -8.16 -25.30 -3.89
C VAL A 162 -9.02 -24.70 -2.78
N GLY A 163 -9.43 -23.43 -2.90
CA GLY A 163 -10.19 -22.75 -1.88
C GLY A 163 -10.97 -21.54 -2.40
N TYR A 164 -11.85 -20.99 -1.57
CA TYR A 164 -12.53 -19.74 -1.84
C TYR A 164 -13.15 -19.16 -0.56
N VAL A 165 -13.33 -17.83 -0.54
CA VAL A 165 -14.00 -17.12 0.57
C VAL A 165 -15.14 -16.28 0.05
N GLN A 166 -16.36 -16.55 0.54
CA GLN A 166 -17.57 -15.81 0.17
C GLN A 166 -17.75 -14.57 1.05
N THR A 167 -17.97 -13.40 0.44
CA THR A 167 -18.13 -12.13 1.17
C THR A 167 -19.48 -11.48 0.89
N CYS A 168 -20.05 -10.73 1.83
CA CYS A 168 -21.40 -10.18 1.65
C CYS A 168 -21.58 -9.23 0.45
N ARG A 169 -20.48 -8.67 -0.07
CA ARG A 169 -20.47 -7.74 -1.21
C ARG A 169 -19.58 -8.19 -2.38
N GLY A 170 -19.06 -9.43 -2.35
CA GLY A 170 -18.08 -9.89 -3.34
C GLY A 170 -16.69 -9.29 -3.13
N SER A 171 -15.81 -9.53 -4.10
CA SER A 171 -14.50 -8.89 -4.20
C SER A 171 -14.47 -8.10 -5.50
N HIS A 172 -14.33 -6.78 -5.39
CA HIS A 172 -14.04 -5.93 -6.54
C HIS A 172 -12.54 -5.99 -6.81
N THR A 173 -11.75 -5.62 -5.81
CA THR A 173 -10.31 -5.84 -5.72
C THR A 173 -9.97 -6.52 -4.40
N HIS A 174 -8.76 -7.06 -4.33
CA HIS A 174 -8.20 -7.62 -3.11
C HIS A 174 -6.73 -7.28 -3.02
N THR A 175 -6.20 -7.23 -1.80
CA THR A 175 -4.80 -6.85 -1.56
C THR A 175 -4.16 -7.85 -0.64
N LEU A 176 -3.03 -8.42 -1.05
CA LEU A 176 -2.22 -9.29 -0.21
C LEU A 176 -1.51 -8.47 0.87
N VAL A 177 -1.39 -9.04 2.07
CA VAL A 177 -0.74 -8.40 3.21
C VAL A 177 0.06 -9.45 3.96
N ASP A 178 1.36 -9.50 3.69
CA ASP A 178 2.29 -10.38 4.40
C ASP A 178 2.49 -9.94 5.84
N SER A 179 2.74 -10.91 6.73
CA SER A 179 3.05 -10.63 8.14
C SER A 179 4.39 -11.24 8.54
N PRO A 180 5.44 -10.43 8.77
CA PRO A 180 6.71 -10.94 9.31
C PRO A 180 6.56 -11.63 10.68
N SER A 181 5.48 -11.33 11.42
CA SER A 181 5.17 -11.96 12.71
C SER A 181 4.32 -13.24 12.60
N ASP A 182 3.77 -13.54 11.43
CA ASP A 182 2.92 -14.71 11.18
C ASP A 182 3.19 -15.27 9.77
N PRO A 183 4.42 -15.76 9.50
CA PRO A 183 4.87 -16.16 8.16
C PRO A 183 4.17 -17.41 7.61
N ASP A 184 3.49 -18.18 8.47
CA ASP A 184 2.74 -19.37 8.04
C ASP A 184 1.37 -19.00 7.42
N ASN A 185 1.03 -17.70 7.42
CA ASN A 185 -0.27 -17.23 6.98
C ASN A 185 -0.16 -15.95 6.15
N LEU A 186 -1.00 -15.87 5.14
CA LEU A 186 -1.21 -14.66 4.35
C LEU A 186 -2.51 -13.98 4.79
N TYR A 187 -2.51 -12.65 4.83
CA TYR A 187 -3.73 -11.86 5.03
C TYR A 187 -4.16 -11.22 3.72
N ILE A 188 -5.46 -11.05 3.54
CA ILE A 188 -6.03 -10.37 2.37
C ILE A 188 -7.02 -9.32 2.85
N TYR A 189 -6.85 -8.09 2.37
CA TYR A 189 -7.86 -7.05 2.49
C TYR A 189 -8.79 -7.10 1.28
N ASN A 190 -10.04 -7.53 1.51
CA ASN A 190 -11.04 -7.63 0.45
C ASN A 190 -11.86 -6.34 0.34
N SER A 191 -11.89 -5.77 -0.85
CA SER A 191 -12.70 -4.60 -1.19
C SER A 191 -13.94 -4.98 -1.98
N GLY A 192 -15.08 -5.14 -1.30
CA GLY A 192 -16.35 -5.47 -1.96
C GLY A 192 -17.19 -4.22 -2.26
N THR A 193 -17.37 -3.87 -3.53
CA THR A 193 -18.14 -2.65 -3.91
C THR A 193 -19.59 -2.94 -4.33
N SER A 194 -19.87 -4.14 -4.81
CA SER A 194 -21.21 -4.56 -5.21
C SER A 194 -22.26 -4.57 -4.07
N SER A 195 -23.51 -4.73 -4.46
CA SER A 195 -24.66 -4.74 -3.55
C SER A 195 -24.57 -5.84 -2.49
N VAL A 196 -25.08 -5.55 -1.29
CA VAL A 196 -25.18 -6.52 -0.19
C VAL A 196 -26.16 -7.63 -0.58
N ARG A 197 -25.70 -8.88 -0.59
CA ARG A 197 -26.57 -10.03 -0.89
C ARG A 197 -27.56 -10.35 0.23
N SER A 198 -28.59 -11.13 -0.08
CA SER A 198 -29.58 -11.56 0.90
C SER A 198 -28.93 -12.36 2.04
N ALA A 199 -29.39 -12.14 3.27
CA ALA A 199 -29.01 -12.97 4.42
C ALA A 199 -29.46 -14.44 4.27
N ASP A 200 -30.45 -14.72 3.42
CA ASP A 200 -30.89 -16.07 3.06
C ASP A 200 -29.89 -16.76 2.10
N GLU A 201 -29.07 -16.00 1.38
CA GLU A 201 -28.00 -16.52 0.53
C GLU A 201 -26.69 -16.66 1.29
N LEU A 202 -26.34 -15.67 2.13
CA LEU A 202 -25.19 -15.75 3.01
C LEU A 202 -25.52 -15.10 4.37
N ALA A 203 -25.51 -15.92 5.42
CA ALA A 203 -25.83 -15.46 6.76
C ALA A 203 -24.88 -14.35 7.24
N GLY A 204 -25.41 -13.36 7.96
CA GLY A 204 -24.63 -12.23 8.49
C GLY A 204 -24.54 -11.02 7.54
N CYS A 205 -25.08 -11.11 6.33
CA CYS A 205 -25.18 -9.97 5.43
C CYS A 205 -26.30 -9.02 5.87
N GLU A 206 -25.90 -7.85 6.34
CA GLU A 206 -26.80 -6.77 6.75
C GLU A 206 -26.51 -5.53 5.90
N ASN A 207 -27.57 -4.85 5.48
CA ASN A 207 -27.50 -3.67 4.63
C ASN A 207 -27.94 -2.43 5.42
N ALA A 208 -27.26 -1.30 5.23
CA ALA A 208 -27.68 0.00 5.73
C ALA A 208 -27.78 1.05 4.60
N PRO A 209 -28.65 2.06 4.73
CA PRO A 209 -28.74 3.15 3.75
C PRO A 209 -27.43 3.94 3.66
N THR A 210 -26.90 4.13 2.45
CA THR A 210 -25.68 4.89 2.18
C THR A 210 -25.93 6.27 1.53
N ASN A 211 -27.20 6.62 1.31
CA ASN A 211 -27.63 7.86 0.65
C ASN A 211 -27.96 8.99 1.64
N SER A 212 -27.43 8.92 2.86
CA SER A 212 -27.66 9.90 3.91
C SER A 212 -26.45 10.02 4.81
N ASN A 213 -26.20 11.23 5.31
CA ASN A 213 -25.19 11.49 6.35
C ASN A 213 -25.74 11.25 7.77
N THR A 214 -26.91 10.59 7.91
CA THR A 214 -27.47 10.23 9.22
C THR A 214 -26.54 9.24 9.93
N PRO A 215 -26.10 9.50 11.17
CA PRO A 215 -25.19 8.61 11.88
C PRO A 215 -25.74 7.19 12.05
N VAL A 216 -24.97 6.19 11.65
CA VAL A 216 -25.28 4.76 11.84
C VAL A 216 -24.45 4.24 13.03
N THR A 217 -25.13 3.92 14.13
CA THR A 217 -24.48 3.55 15.41
C THR A 217 -24.93 2.18 15.96
N THR A 218 -25.79 1.48 15.23
CA THR A 218 -26.39 0.20 15.65
C THR A 218 -26.38 -0.80 14.50
N GLY A 219 -26.56 -2.08 14.81
CA GLY A 219 -26.54 -3.17 13.82
C GLY A 219 -25.12 -3.58 13.46
N ASN A 220 -25.00 -4.46 12.47
CA ASN A 220 -23.73 -4.88 11.88
C ASN A 220 -23.72 -4.74 10.35
N PRO A 221 -24.00 -3.54 9.80
CA PRO A 221 -24.06 -3.35 8.36
C PRO A 221 -22.74 -3.72 7.69
N THR A 222 -22.82 -4.28 6.49
CA THR A 222 -21.66 -4.72 5.71
C THR A 222 -20.86 -3.54 5.16
N GLN A 223 -21.51 -2.38 5.02
CA GLN A 223 -20.83 -1.13 4.71
C GLN A 223 -19.93 -0.67 5.86
N TRP A 224 -18.97 0.19 5.53
CA TRP A 224 -18.06 0.85 6.47
C TRP A 224 -17.20 -0.11 7.29
N ARG A 225 -16.79 -1.22 6.68
CA ARG A 225 -15.79 -2.16 7.17
C ARG A 225 -15.01 -2.73 6.00
N ILE A 226 -13.87 -3.36 6.28
CA ILE A 226 -13.18 -4.24 5.33
C ILE A 226 -13.34 -5.67 5.82
N ASP A 227 -13.40 -6.64 4.91
CA ASP A 227 -13.34 -8.06 5.27
C ASP A 227 -11.87 -8.48 5.21
N VAL A 228 -11.29 -8.86 6.36
CA VAL A 228 -9.90 -9.36 6.42
C VAL A 228 -9.94 -10.88 6.40
N ILE A 229 -9.36 -11.45 5.37
CA ILE A 229 -9.27 -12.89 5.16
C ILE A 229 -7.88 -13.34 5.63
N LYS A 230 -7.82 -14.47 6.34
CA LYS A 230 -6.58 -15.16 6.66
C LYS A 230 -6.52 -16.45 5.85
N VAL A 231 -5.41 -16.70 5.19
CA VAL A 231 -5.13 -17.88 4.37
C VAL A 231 -3.97 -18.64 5.01
N PRO A 232 -4.21 -19.82 5.61
CA PRO A 232 -3.13 -20.73 5.98
C PRO A 232 -2.40 -21.20 4.71
N LEU A 233 -1.10 -20.98 4.62
CA LEU A 233 -0.35 -21.31 3.39
C LEU A 233 -0.22 -22.81 3.14
N ASP A 234 -0.28 -23.63 4.20
CA ASP A 234 -0.24 -25.09 4.13
C ASP A 234 -1.62 -25.76 3.96
N ALA A 235 -2.70 -24.98 4.12
CA ALA A 235 -4.09 -25.42 4.00
C ALA A 235 -4.96 -24.26 3.46
N PRO A 236 -4.74 -23.81 2.21
CA PRO A 236 -5.45 -22.66 1.64
C PRO A 236 -6.96 -22.86 1.56
N GLU A 237 -7.46 -24.10 1.57
CA GLU A 237 -8.89 -24.43 1.64
C GLU A 237 -9.56 -23.97 2.94
N ASP A 238 -8.79 -23.77 4.02
CA ASP A 238 -9.27 -23.31 5.32
C ASP A 238 -9.32 -21.77 5.44
N ALA A 239 -9.05 -21.05 4.33
CA ALA A 239 -9.12 -19.60 4.30
C ALA A 239 -10.47 -19.06 4.78
N ALA A 240 -10.43 -18.03 5.64
CA ALA A 240 -11.64 -17.49 6.25
C ALA A 240 -11.51 -16.01 6.60
N ILE A 241 -12.66 -15.32 6.66
CA ILE A 241 -12.74 -13.98 7.23
C ILE A 241 -12.44 -14.07 8.73
N VAL A 242 -11.35 -13.46 9.19
CA VAL A 242 -10.92 -13.46 10.60
C VAL A 242 -11.30 -12.19 11.34
N SER A 243 -11.49 -11.08 10.63
CA SER A 243 -11.92 -9.82 11.22
C SER A 243 -12.66 -8.95 10.21
N GLN A 244 -13.39 -7.97 10.74
CA GLN A 244 -14.17 -7.02 9.95
C GLN A 244 -14.05 -5.59 10.51
N PRO A 245 -12.84 -4.98 10.49
CA PRO A 245 -12.56 -3.73 11.18
C PRO A 245 -13.33 -2.56 10.58
N ARG A 246 -13.85 -1.70 11.46
CA ARG A 246 -14.70 -0.55 11.14
C ARG A 246 -13.88 0.71 10.85
N ILE A 247 -13.02 0.65 9.83
CA ILE A 247 -12.00 1.67 9.52
C ILE A 247 -12.56 3.06 9.17
N PHE A 248 -13.86 3.19 8.96
CA PHE A 248 -14.53 4.47 8.65
C PHE A 248 -15.13 5.16 9.88
N THR A 249 -15.14 4.50 11.04
CA THR A 249 -15.85 4.97 12.24
C THR A 249 -15.37 6.36 12.68
N ASP A 250 -16.30 7.22 13.05
CA ASP A 250 -15.99 8.46 13.76
C ASP A 250 -15.60 8.11 15.21
N PRO A 251 -14.36 8.40 15.64
CA PRO A 251 -13.89 8.03 16.97
C PRO A 251 -14.59 8.80 18.10
N VAL A 252 -15.22 9.94 17.82
CA VAL A 252 -15.94 10.76 18.80
C VAL A 252 -17.38 10.27 18.96
N THR A 253 -18.09 10.06 17.85
CA THR A 253 -19.52 9.71 17.88
C THR A 253 -19.78 8.20 17.90
N GLY A 254 -18.79 7.39 17.48
CA GLY A 254 -18.94 5.96 17.28
C GLY A 254 -19.78 5.58 16.05
N ALA A 255 -20.12 6.56 15.20
CA ALA A 255 -20.87 6.31 13.98
C ALA A 255 -19.99 5.56 12.97
N TYR A 256 -20.46 4.42 12.48
CA TYR A 256 -19.73 3.58 11.53
C TYR A 256 -19.46 4.33 10.22
N ASN A 257 -20.42 5.16 9.79
CA ASN A 257 -20.35 6.02 8.61
C ASN A 257 -19.66 7.37 8.87
N GLY A 258 -18.65 7.40 9.74
CA GLY A 258 -17.99 8.63 10.20
C GLY A 258 -17.26 9.43 9.12
N LEU A 259 -16.93 8.79 8.00
CA LEU A 259 -16.31 9.43 6.83
C LEU A 259 -17.29 9.70 5.68
N GLN A 260 -18.58 9.43 5.86
CA GLN A 260 -19.59 9.63 4.83
C GLN A 260 -19.63 11.12 4.43
N ASN A 261 -19.26 11.43 3.20
CA ASN A 261 -19.06 12.79 2.71
C ASN A 261 -19.93 13.14 1.50
N LEU A 262 -21.24 12.89 1.59
CA LEU A 262 -22.16 13.23 0.49
C LEU A 262 -22.13 14.76 0.22
N PRO A 263 -21.82 15.21 -1.02
CA PRO A 263 -21.71 16.62 -1.35
C PRO A 263 -23.06 17.34 -1.13
N PRO A 264 -23.11 18.50 -0.45
CA PRO A 264 -24.36 19.16 -0.07
C PRO A 264 -25.31 19.50 -1.23
N ASN A 265 -24.73 19.82 -2.41
CA ASN A 265 -25.49 20.23 -3.60
C ASN A 265 -25.52 19.15 -4.69
N GLY A 266 -24.82 18.03 -4.49
CA GLY A 266 -24.70 16.94 -5.47
C GLY A 266 -23.97 17.28 -6.79
N THR A 267 -23.44 18.50 -6.93
CA THR A 267 -22.78 18.98 -8.16
C THR A 267 -21.26 19.03 -7.97
N HIS A 268 -20.54 18.41 -8.91
CA HIS A 268 -19.09 18.46 -9.04
C HIS A 268 -18.64 19.87 -9.47
N PRO A 269 -17.41 20.33 -9.13
CA PRO A 269 -16.89 21.63 -9.56
C PRO A 269 -16.94 21.91 -11.08
N SER A 270 -17.05 20.87 -11.90
CA SER A 270 -17.29 20.97 -13.36
C SER A 270 -18.68 21.50 -13.74
N GLY A 271 -19.61 21.62 -12.79
CA GLY A 271 -21.00 21.97 -13.03
C GLY A 271 -21.89 20.78 -13.42
N THR A 272 -21.35 19.56 -13.51
CA THR A 272 -22.12 18.33 -13.70
C THR A 272 -22.37 17.63 -12.37
N SER A 273 -23.28 16.65 -12.32
CA SER A 273 -23.35 15.74 -11.17
C SER A 273 -22.02 14.99 -10.99
N TYR A 274 -21.69 14.67 -9.75
CA TYR A 274 -20.63 13.68 -9.48
C TYR A 274 -20.98 12.35 -10.13
N SER A 275 -19.99 11.70 -10.73
CA SER A 275 -20.15 10.39 -11.34
C SER A 275 -18.80 9.66 -11.31
N PRO A 276 -18.66 8.56 -10.54
CA PRO A 276 -19.55 8.12 -9.47
C PRO A 276 -19.76 9.20 -8.39
N SER A 277 -20.75 9.00 -7.52
CA SER A 277 -20.93 9.88 -6.35
C SER A 277 -19.88 9.53 -5.29
N PRO A 278 -19.20 10.52 -4.68
CA PRO A 278 -18.20 10.28 -3.63
C PRO A 278 -18.92 9.84 -2.35
N ASN A 279 -19.18 8.54 -2.26
CA ASN A 279 -19.95 7.91 -1.19
C ASN A 279 -19.04 6.93 -0.44
N THR A 280 -18.42 7.39 0.63
CA THR A 280 -17.49 6.59 1.44
C THR A 280 -18.21 5.50 2.25
N ASN A 281 -18.43 4.34 1.64
CA ASN A 281 -18.99 3.15 2.30
C ASN A 281 -18.13 1.89 2.18
N THR A 282 -17.09 1.91 1.36
CA THR A 282 -16.08 0.86 1.23
C THR A 282 -14.79 1.47 0.69
N CYS A 283 -13.68 0.77 0.85
CA CYS A 283 -12.53 1.02 0.00
C CYS A 283 -12.75 0.40 -1.37
N HIS A 284 -12.31 1.10 -2.41
CA HIS A 284 -12.19 0.55 -3.75
C HIS A 284 -10.90 -0.26 -3.79
N ASP A 285 -9.75 0.41 -3.75
CA ASP A 285 -8.46 -0.24 -3.59
C ASP A 285 -7.82 0.09 -2.26
N ILE A 286 -7.01 -0.83 -1.77
CA ILE A 286 -6.13 -0.61 -0.62
C ILE A 286 -4.74 -1.01 -1.07
N THR A 287 -3.78 -0.09 -0.96
CA THR A 287 -2.37 -0.39 -1.25
C THR A 287 -1.63 -0.64 0.04
N ALA A 288 -1.18 -1.88 0.23
CA ALA A 288 -0.45 -2.31 1.41
C ALA A 288 1.05 -2.18 1.21
N TYR A 289 1.75 -1.73 2.24
CA TYR A 289 3.20 -1.70 2.32
C TYR A 289 3.64 -2.33 3.65
N PRO A 290 3.59 -3.68 3.75
CA PRO A 290 3.74 -4.39 5.03
C PRO A 290 5.09 -4.17 5.70
N GLU A 291 6.18 -4.04 4.93
CA GLU A 291 7.54 -3.87 5.45
C GLU A 291 7.71 -2.65 6.37
N ILE A 292 6.94 -1.59 6.12
CA ILE A 292 6.92 -0.37 6.93
C ILE A 292 5.60 -0.20 7.73
N GLY A 293 4.71 -1.20 7.68
CA GLY A 293 3.51 -1.28 8.51
C GLY A 293 2.40 -0.29 8.16
N ILE A 294 2.34 0.21 6.92
CA ILE A 294 1.29 1.16 6.48
C ILE A 294 0.51 0.62 5.28
N ALA A 295 -0.74 1.08 5.14
CA ALA A 295 -1.49 0.96 3.90
C ALA A 295 -2.23 2.27 3.59
N ALA A 296 -2.50 2.50 2.31
CA ALA A 296 -3.31 3.62 1.82
C ALA A 296 -4.60 3.08 1.19
N GLY A 297 -5.76 3.50 1.70
CA GLY A 297 -7.06 3.11 1.17
C GLY A 297 -7.68 4.22 0.33
N ALA A 298 -8.01 3.95 -0.92
CA ALA A 298 -8.80 4.82 -1.78
C ALA A 298 -10.27 4.37 -1.69
N CYS A 299 -11.10 5.15 -1.00
CA CYS A 299 -12.36 4.65 -0.48
C CYS A 299 -13.59 5.41 -0.96
N GLN A 300 -13.71 5.48 -2.29
CA GLN A 300 -14.80 6.08 -3.06
C GLN A 300 -14.96 7.59 -2.85
N GLY A 301 -15.16 8.07 -1.62
CA GLY A 301 -15.22 9.50 -1.30
C GLY A 301 -14.02 10.03 -0.54
N ASN A 302 -13.15 9.17 0.02
CA ASN A 302 -12.03 9.59 0.85
C ASN A 302 -10.75 8.79 0.54
N GLY A 303 -9.60 9.42 0.70
CA GLY A 303 -8.32 8.72 0.88
C GLY A 303 -8.04 8.54 2.37
N ILE A 304 -7.54 7.38 2.77
CA ILE A 304 -7.20 7.09 4.18
C ILE A 304 -5.81 6.47 4.30
N LEU A 305 -5.16 6.70 5.44
CA LEU A 305 -3.99 5.94 5.87
C LEU A 305 -4.39 4.95 6.96
N LEU A 306 -3.80 3.76 6.89
CA LEU A 306 -3.99 2.65 7.82
C LEU A 306 -2.65 2.24 8.43
N ASP A 307 -2.64 1.98 9.73
CA ASP A 307 -1.63 1.16 10.40
C ASP A 307 -2.02 -0.31 10.19
N ILE A 308 -1.10 -1.10 9.63
CA ILE A 308 -1.28 -2.52 9.31
C ILE A 308 -0.25 -3.40 10.02
N THR A 309 0.40 -2.90 11.06
CA THR A 309 1.36 -3.69 11.87
C THR A 309 0.73 -4.94 12.50
N ASP A 310 -0.57 -4.88 12.79
CA ASP A 310 -1.43 -6.04 12.99
C ASP A 310 -2.32 -6.20 11.75
N PRO A 311 -1.95 -7.05 10.78
CA PRO A 311 -2.70 -7.19 9.54
C PRO A 311 -4.08 -7.80 9.77
N ALA A 312 -4.32 -8.49 10.88
CA ALA A 312 -5.65 -8.95 11.22
C ALA A 312 -6.55 -7.79 11.69
N ASN A 313 -6.02 -6.65 12.14
CA ASN A 313 -6.80 -5.57 12.72
C ASN A 313 -6.28 -4.18 12.29
N PRO A 314 -6.33 -3.83 10.99
CA PRO A 314 -5.89 -2.52 10.52
C PRO A 314 -6.65 -1.37 11.17
N VAL A 315 -5.94 -0.27 11.44
CA VAL A 315 -6.46 0.91 12.13
C VAL A 315 -6.25 2.15 11.29
N ARG A 316 -7.33 2.92 11.05
CA ARG A 316 -7.21 4.20 10.36
C ARG A 316 -6.46 5.23 11.19
N THR A 317 -5.39 5.79 10.63
CA THR A 317 -4.53 6.81 11.25
C THR A 317 -4.81 8.22 10.71
N ASP A 318 -5.23 8.33 9.44
CA ASP A 318 -5.59 9.59 8.82
C ASP A 318 -6.64 9.45 7.72
N ALA A 319 -7.29 10.56 7.37
CA ALA A 319 -8.26 10.62 6.27
C ALA A 319 -8.26 12.00 5.63
N VAL A 320 -8.37 12.03 4.30
CA VAL A 320 -8.55 13.23 3.49
C VAL A 320 -9.76 13.07 2.57
N ALA A 321 -10.29 14.20 2.12
CA ALA A 321 -11.30 14.27 1.08
C ALA A 321 -10.99 15.49 0.20
N ASP A 322 -11.45 15.43 -1.04
CA ASP A 322 -11.21 16.47 -2.04
C ASP A 322 -12.51 16.68 -2.82
N VAL A 323 -12.90 17.93 -3.02
CA VAL A 323 -14.11 18.31 -3.75
C VAL A 323 -13.96 18.10 -5.26
N ASN A 324 -12.73 18.06 -5.77
CA ASN A 324 -12.46 17.74 -7.17
C ASN A 324 -12.57 16.24 -7.45
N PHE A 325 -12.51 15.39 -6.43
CA PHE A 325 -12.59 13.95 -6.60
C PHE A 325 -14.05 13.49 -6.67
N SER A 326 -14.36 12.71 -7.69
CA SER A 326 -15.63 12.00 -7.78
C SER A 326 -15.52 10.57 -7.27
N TYR A 327 -14.38 9.92 -7.47
CA TYR A 327 -14.19 8.54 -7.07
C TYR A 327 -12.74 8.25 -6.72
N TRP A 328 -12.46 8.16 -5.41
CA TRP A 328 -11.17 7.72 -4.90
C TRP A 328 -11.01 6.24 -5.22
N HIS A 329 -10.19 5.96 -6.24
CA HIS A 329 -10.10 4.66 -6.89
C HIS A 329 -8.91 3.83 -6.39
N SER A 330 -7.70 4.35 -6.57
CA SER A 330 -6.46 3.66 -6.19
C SER A 330 -5.46 4.58 -5.48
N ALA A 331 -4.45 3.95 -4.87
CA ALA A 331 -3.39 4.64 -4.16
C ALA A 331 -2.01 4.03 -4.46
N THR A 332 -0.96 4.83 -4.43
CA THR A 332 0.43 4.36 -4.56
C THR A 332 1.31 5.12 -3.59
N ILE A 333 2.06 4.41 -2.76
CA ILE A 333 3.00 5.00 -1.81
C ILE A 333 4.37 5.04 -2.46
N ASN A 334 5.16 6.10 -2.25
CA ASN A 334 6.52 6.13 -2.78
C ASN A 334 7.44 5.15 -2.02
N ASN A 335 8.61 4.82 -2.58
CA ASN A 335 9.47 3.77 -2.00
C ASN A 335 9.84 4.03 -0.53
N ASP A 336 10.04 5.29 -0.15
CA ASP A 336 10.42 5.69 1.21
C ASP A 336 9.24 5.78 2.20
N GLY A 337 8.00 5.57 1.75
CA GLY A 337 6.81 5.69 2.62
C GLY A 337 6.47 7.13 3.04
N THR A 338 7.00 8.13 2.33
CA THR A 338 6.91 9.56 2.67
C THR A 338 5.88 10.32 1.83
N LYS A 339 5.34 9.69 0.78
CA LYS A 339 4.35 10.28 -0.12
C LYS A 339 3.31 9.25 -0.50
N VAL A 340 2.11 9.72 -0.82
CA VAL A 340 1.04 8.90 -1.38
C VAL A 340 0.35 9.65 -2.52
N ILE A 341 0.14 8.93 -3.62
CA ILE A 341 -0.69 9.36 -4.75
C ILE A 341 -2.05 8.70 -4.58
N PHE A 342 -3.13 9.46 -4.76
CA PHE A 342 -4.48 8.93 -4.92
C PHE A 342 -5.03 9.30 -6.29
N THR A 343 -5.76 8.37 -6.89
CA THR A 343 -6.31 8.49 -8.24
C THR A 343 -7.81 8.78 -8.18
N ASP A 344 -8.27 9.83 -8.89
CA ASP A 344 -9.68 10.12 -9.11
C ASP A 344 -10.17 9.49 -10.41
N GLU A 345 -10.97 8.44 -10.32
CA GLU A 345 -11.60 7.80 -11.47
C GLU A 345 -12.94 8.48 -11.81
N TRP A 346 -12.90 9.79 -12.00
CA TRP A 346 -14.04 10.55 -12.47
C TRP A 346 -14.61 9.93 -13.76
N GLY A 347 -15.93 9.75 -13.80
CA GLY A 347 -16.61 9.05 -14.87
C GLY A 347 -16.66 7.54 -14.75
N GLY A 348 -16.02 6.93 -13.73
CA GLY A 348 -16.06 5.50 -13.44
C GLY A 348 -15.51 4.67 -14.59
N GLY A 349 -14.38 5.12 -15.12
CA GLY A 349 -13.60 4.41 -16.13
C GLY A 349 -14.23 4.32 -17.53
N SER A 350 -15.47 4.78 -17.69
CA SER A 350 -16.26 4.62 -18.92
C SER A 350 -16.60 5.94 -19.61
N SER A 351 -16.34 7.07 -18.96
CA SER A 351 -16.62 8.40 -19.51
C SER A 351 -15.34 9.07 -20.07
N PRO A 352 -15.48 10.01 -21.02
CA PRO A 352 -14.35 10.77 -21.54
C PRO A 352 -14.03 11.94 -20.59
N ARG A 353 -13.07 11.79 -19.66
CA ARG A 353 -12.74 12.82 -18.65
C ARG A 353 -11.39 13.51 -18.86
N CYS A 354 -10.77 13.33 -20.02
CA CYS A 354 -9.55 14.02 -20.41
C CYS A 354 -9.79 15.07 -21.50
N ARG A 355 -10.99 15.65 -21.61
CA ARG A 355 -11.32 16.57 -22.71
C ARG A 355 -10.68 17.94 -22.50
N THR A 356 -10.60 18.74 -23.57
CA THR A 356 -10.14 20.14 -23.52
C THR A 356 -10.94 21.04 -22.56
N THR A 357 -12.17 20.65 -22.23
CA THR A 357 -13.04 21.36 -21.27
C THR A 357 -12.89 20.87 -19.83
N ASP A 358 -12.20 19.75 -19.61
CA ASP A 358 -11.95 19.19 -18.30
C ASP A 358 -10.66 19.81 -17.74
N LYS A 359 -10.72 20.36 -16.53
CA LYS A 359 -9.55 20.99 -15.91
C LYS A 359 -8.49 19.96 -15.50
N PRO A 360 -7.22 20.38 -15.35
CA PRO A 360 -6.14 19.51 -14.90
C PRO A 360 -6.38 18.87 -13.52
N GLU A 361 -7.14 19.51 -12.63
CA GLU A 361 -7.45 18.98 -11.30
C GLU A 361 -8.66 18.01 -11.25
N TRP A 362 -9.35 17.75 -12.36
CA TRP A 362 -10.52 16.85 -12.40
C TRP A 362 -10.18 15.50 -13.02
N GLY A 363 -10.54 14.38 -12.40
CA GLY A 363 -10.16 13.05 -12.89
C GLY A 363 -8.64 12.86 -12.94
N ALA A 364 -7.96 13.42 -11.94
CA ALA A 364 -6.51 13.51 -11.85
C ALA A 364 -5.98 12.72 -10.65
N ASN A 365 -4.68 12.48 -10.63
CA ASN A 365 -4.00 12.08 -9.42
C ASN A 365 -3.87 13.28 -8.47
N ALA A 366 -4.02 13.05 -7.17
CA ALA A 366 -3.66 14.00 -6.11
C ALA A 366 -2.46 13.45 -5.34
N ILE A 367 -1.43 14.28 -5.18
CA ILE A 367 -0.17 13.92 -4.55
C ILE A 367 -0.12 14.53 -3.15
N PHE A 368 0.17 13.70 -2.16
CA PHE A 368 0.29 14.08 -0.76
C PHE A 368 1.66 13.71 -0.20
N ASP A 369 2.27 14.61 0.57
CA ASP A 369 3.35 14.24 1.49
C ASP A 369 2.74 13.63 2.75
N ILE A 370 3.43 12.66 3.35
CA ILE A 370 3.12 12.09 4.66
C ILE A 370 4.09 12.70 5.67
N VAL A 371 3.60 13.67 6.45
CA VAL A 371 4.39 14.38 7.47
C VAL A 371 3.78 14.11 8.84
N ASP A 372 4.56 13.55 9.77
CA ASP A 372 4.09 13.15 11.10
C ASP A 372 2.86 12.22 11.06
N GLY A 373 2.82 11.32 10.07
CA GLY A 373 1.71 10.38 9.84
C GLY A 373 0.43 11.05 9.30
N LYS A 374 0.53 12.28 8.78
CA LYS A 374 -0.59 13.05 8.22
C LYS A 374 -0.38 13.37 6.75
N MET A 375 -1.42 13.17 5.96
CA MET A 375 -1.42 13.48 4.54
C MET A 375 -1.54 14.99 4.33
N GLN A 376 -0.61 15.58 3.60
CA GLN A 376 -0.59 16.99 3.23
C GLN A 376 -0.60 17.14 1.71
N PHE A 377 -1.70 17.65 1.17
CA PHE A 377 -1.85 17.89 -0.26
C PHE A 377 -0.72 18.79 -0.81
N ARG A 378 -0.23 18.46 -2.01
CA ARG A 378 0.84 19.21 -2.70
C ARG A 378 0.43 19.67 -4.09
N SER A 379 0.00 18.76 -4.94
CA SER A 379 -0.38 19.07 -6.32
C SER A 379 -1.30 18.01 -6.91
N TYR A 380 -1.73 18.27 -8.13
CA TYR A 380 -2.36 17.28 -8.99
C TYR A 380 -1.41 16.89 -10.13
N TYR A 381 -1.57 15.68 -10.62
CA TYR A 381 -1.01 15.24 -11.89
C TYR A 381 -2.11 14.67 -12.78
N LYS A 382 -2.15 15.13 -14.02
CA LYS A 382 -3.01 14.60 -15.08
C LYS A 382 -2.19 14.52 -16.35
N LEU A 383 -2.45 13.51 -17.17
CA LEU A 383 -1.80 13.38 -18.47
C LEU A 383 -1.92 14.73 -19.24
N PRO A 384 -0.81 15.28 -19.75
CA PRO A 384 -0.74 16.68 -20.22
C PRO A 384 -1.28 16.87 -21.64
N VAL A 385 -2.20 16.02 -22.08
CA VAL A 385 -2.81 16.07 -23.42
C VAL A 385 -4.32 15.92 -23.34
N PRO A 386 -5.10 16.70 -24.11
CA PRO A 386 -6.53 16.49 -24.19
C PRO A 386 -6.87 15.32 -25.13
N GLN A 387 -7.87 14.55 -24.73
CA GLN A 387 -8.48 13.47 -25.52
C GLN A 387 -9.89 13.84 -26.01
N THR A 388 -10.42 13.02 -26.93
CA THR A 388 -11.72 13.26 -27.55
C THR A 388 -12.91 12.82 -26.66
N ALA A 389 -14.13 13.02 -27.14
CA ALA A 389 -15.33 12.53 -26.46
C ALA A 389 -15.67 11.06 -26.79
N GLN A 390 -14.88 10.44 -27.67
CA GLN A 390 -15.07 9.09 -28.20
C GLN A 390 -14.28 8.03 -27.43
N GLU A 391 -13.57 8.44 -26.39
CA GLU A 391 -12.66 7.57 -25.66
C GLU A 391 -12.83 7.74 -24.16
N ASN A 392 -13.01 6.64 -23.43
CA ASN A 392 -12.96 6.69 -21.97
C ASN A 392 -11.53 6.99 -21.53
N CYS A 393 -11.36 8.03 -20.72
CA CYS A 393 -10.05 8.47 -20.29
C CYS A 393 -10.17 9.09 -18.91
N VAL A 394 -9.42 8.53 -17.96
CA VAL A 394 -9.24 9.02 -16.59
C VAL A 394 -8.09 8.23 -15.96
N ALA A 395 -7.51 8.74 -14.87
CA ALA A 395 -6.43 8.08 -14.15
C ALA A 395 -6.86 6.68 -13.65
N HIS A 396 -5.98 5.69 -13.75
CA HIS A 396 -6.20 4.34 -13.24
C HIS A 396 -4.90 3.72 -12.68
N ASN A 397 -4.82 2.40 -12.59
CA ASN A 397 -3.76 1.70 -11.86
C ASN A 397 -2.37 1.82 -12.48
N GLY A 398 -1.36 1.76 -11.62
CA GLY A 398 0.05 1.91 -11.96
C GLY A 398 0.99 1.45 -10.85
N SER A 399 2.29 1.38 -11.13
CA SER A 399 3.33 1.01 -10.16
C SER A 399 4.52 1.96 -10.22
N LEU A 400 5.40 1.87 -9.22
CA LEU A 400 6.67 2.60 -9.24
C LEU A 400 7.61 2.02 -10.31
N VAL A 401 8.41 2.90 -10.91
CA VAL A 401 9.61 2.53 -11.67
C VAL A 401 10.82 2.76 -10.76
N PRO A 402 11.61 1.73 -10.42
CA PRO A 402 12.61 1.78 -9.35
C PRO A 402 13.91 2.47 -9.78
N VAL A 403 13.86 3.74 -10.20
CA VAL A 403 15.06 4.55 -10.47
C VAL A 403 15.66 5.04 -9.14
N PRO A 404 16.96 4.81 -8.87
CA PRO A 404 17.58 5.23 -7.62
C PRO A 404 17.40 6.73 -7.32
N GLY A 405 16.85 7.03 -6.13
CA GLY A 405 16.69 8.42 -5.66
C GLY A 405 15.58 9.22 -6.35
N ARG A 406 14.75 8.60 -7.18
CA ARG A 406 13.60 9.26 -7.82
C ARG A 406 12.32 8.52 -7.51
N ASP A 407 11.24 9.28 -7.40
CA ASP A 407 9.89 8.76 -7.29
C ASP A 407 9.24 8.85 -8.69
N ILE A 408 9.27 7.75 -9.45
CA ILE A 408 8.69 7.66 -10.80
C ILE A 408 7.56 6.63 -10.78
N MET A 409 6.46 6.93 -11.44
CA MET A 409 5.32 6.04 -11.58
C MET A 409 5.01 5.81 -13.06
N VAL A 410 4.76 4.56 -13.43
CA VAL A 410 4.08 4.19 -14.68
C VAL A 410 2.61 3.96 -14.39
N GLN A 411 1.71 4.53 -15.20
CA GLN A 411 0.28 4.51 -14.91
C GLN A 411 -0.58 4.45 -16.18
N ALA A 412 -1.66 3.68 -16.10
CA ALA A 412 -2.70 3.61 -17.11
C ALA A 412 -3.71 4.77 -17.00
N TRP A 413 -4.20 5.22 -18.15
CA TRP A 413 -5.21 6.27 -18.28
C TRP A 413 -6.39 5.84 -19.18
N TYR A 414 -6.72 4.54 -19.16
CA TYR A 414 -7.63 3.91 -20.10
C TYR A 414 -7.24 4.19 -21.56
N GLN A 415 -8.14 4.73 -22.39
CA GLN A 415 -7.83 5.03 -23.79
C GLN A 415 -6.96 6.27 -23.95
N GLY A 416 -6.70 7.03 -22.89
CA GLY A 416 -5.63 8.03 -22.89
C GLY A 416 -4.22 7.41 -22.87
N GLY A 417 -4.14 6.09 -22.94
CA GLY A 417 -2.90 5.34 -23.03
C GLY A 417 -2.24 5.15 -21.67
N MET A 418 -0.93 5.28 -21.67
CA MET A 418 -0.07 5.16 -20.50
C MET A 418 0.84 6.37 -20.42
N SER A 419 1.06 6.83 -19.19
CA SER A 419 2.02 7.89 -18.88
C SER A 419 2.99 7.41 -17.81
N ILE A 420 4.27 7.77 -17.98
CA ILE A 420 5.33 7.58 -17.00
C ILE A 420 5.75 8.96 -16.53
N PHE A 421 5.64 9.24 -15.24
CA PHE A 421 5.88 10.57 -14.69
C PHE A 421 6.72 10.54 -13.42
N ASP A 422 7.55 11.57 -13.26
CA ASP A 422 8.32 11.83 -12.06
C ASP A 422 7.51 12.68 -11.08
N PHE A 423 7.44 12.28 -9.82
CA PHE A 423 6.83 13.03 -8.72
C PHE A 423 7.75 13.20 -7.51
N THR A 424 9.07 13.07 -7.72
CA THR A 424 10.13 13.29 -6.73
C THR A 424 9.96 14.65 -6.05
N ASP A 425 9.73 15.71 -6.85
CA ASP A 425 9.14 16.94 -6.35
C ASP A 425 7.62 16.86 -6.43
N SER A 426 7.01 16.57 -5.28
CA SER A 426 5.56 16.44 -5.14
C SER A 426 4.76 17.69 -5.48
N ARG A 427 5.41 18.83 -5.73
CA ARG A 427 4.74 20.05 -6.20
C ARG A 427 4.74 20.19 -7.72
N ASN A 428 5.68 19.54 -8.41
CA ASN A 428 5.94 19.74 -9.83
C ASN A 428 6.16 18.39 -10.53
N PRO A 429 5.13 17.53 -10.62
CA PRO A 429 5.24 16.29 -11.35
C PRO A 429 5.39 16.51 -12.86
N VAL A 430 6.21 15.70 -13.51
CA VAL A 430 6.60 15.87 -14.93
C VAL A 430 6.46 14.55 -15.69
N GLU A 431 5.78 14.57 -16.84
CA GLU A 431 5.71 13.41 -17.76
C GLU A 431 7.10 13.15 -18.39
N LEU A 432 7.58 11.92 -18.30
CA LEU A 432 8.87 11.45 -18.82
C LEU A 432 8.72 10.67 -20.12
N ALA A 433 7.68 9.85 -20.22
CA ALA A 433 7.39 9.01 -21.37
C ALA A 433 5.88 8.75 -21.49
N TYR A 434 5.41 8.43 -22.69
CA TYR A 434 4.02 8.03 -22.92
C TYR A 434 3.91 7.07 -24.10
N TYR A 435 2.84 6.27 -24.08
CA TYR A 435 2.36 5.52 -25.23
C TYR A 435 0.83 5.66 -25.29
N ASP A 436 0.31 6.02 -26.45
CA ASP A 436 -1.11 6.28 -26.66
C ASP A 436 -1.59 5.73 -28.01
N ARG A 437 -2.88 5.38 -28.08
CA ARG A 437 -3.53 4.83 -29.27
C ARG A 437 -4.78 5.61 -29.60
N GLY A 438 -5.11 5.71 -30.88
CA GLY A 438 -6.38 6.29 -31.31
C GLY A 438 -7.60 5.55 -30.74
N PRO A 439 -8.77 6.21 -30.65
CA PRO A 439 -9.97 5.64 -30.02
C PRO A 439 -10.41 4.30 -30.65
N ILE A 440 -10.96 3.41 -29.84
CA ILE A 440 -11.60 2.19 -30.34
C ILE A 440 -12.86 2.56 -31.14
N ASN A 441 -13.00 1.99 -32.33
CA ASN A 441 -14.09 2.26 -33.28
C ASN A 441 -15.07 1.08 -33.46
N VAL A 442 -14.99 0.04 -32.63
CA VAL A 442 -15.95 -1.08 -32.64
C VAL A 442 -16.43 -1.39 -31.22
N PRO A 443 -17.69 -1.82 -31.05
CA PRO A 443 -18.70 -2.02 -32.08
C PRO A 443 -19.32 -0.72 -32.63
N ASN A 444 -19.02 0.44 -32.05
CA ASN A 444 -19.59 1.72 -32.46
C ASN A 444 -18.55 2.66 -33.11
N PRO A 445 -18.55 2.86 -34.44
CA PRO A 445 -17.51 3.64 -35.13
C PRO A 445 -17.48 5.14 -34.85
N THR A 446 -18.57 5.70 -34.32
CA THR A 446 -18.70 7.15 -34.11
C THR A 446 -18.97 7.53 -32.65
N GLY A 447 -19.09 6.53 -31.78
CA GLY A 447 -19.34 6.74 -30.35
C GLY A 447 -18.25 6.14 -29.49
N LEU A 448 -18.38 6.37 -28.18
CA LEU A 448 -17.47 5.83 -27.18
C LEU A 448 -17.65 4.31 -27.05
N ASN A 449 -16.53 3.59 -27.18
CA ASN A 449 -16.42 2.17 -26.83
C ASN A 449 -15.46 2.06 -25.64
N LEU A 450 -15.73 1.13 -24.72
CA LEU A 450 -14.83 0.88 -23.58
C LEU A 450 -13.53 0.23 -24.08
N GLY A 451 -12.39 0.74 -23.64
CA GLY A 451 -11.09 0.21 -24.00
C GLY A 451 -9.93 0.87 -23.25
N GLY A 452 -8.72 0.67 -23.77
CA GLY A 452 -7.50 1.21 -23.22
C GLY A 452 -6.93 0.40 -22.07
N PHE A 453 -5.84 0.87 -21.49
CA PHE A 453 -5.16 0.14 -20.42
C PHE A 453 -6.00 0.18 -19.14
N TRP A 454 -6.32 -1.01 -18.62
CA TRP A 454 -6.77 -1.17 -17.25
C TRP A 454 -5.61 -0.88 -16.29
N SER A 455 -4.46 -1.52 -16.48
CA SER A 455 -3.28 -1.24 -15.67
C SER A 455 -2.01 -1.33 -16.50
N THR A 456 -0.98 -0.59 -16.06
CA THR A 456 0.39 -0.71 -16.58
C THR A 456 1.39 -0.75 -15.43
N TYR A 457 2.28 -1.73 -15.46
CA TYR A 457 3.21 -2.00 -14.37
C TYR A 457 4.63 -2.19 -14.88
N TRP A 458 5.58 -1.75 -14.06
CA TRP A 458 6.99 -2.06 -14.22
C TRP A 458 7.28 -3.44 -13.63
N TYR A 459 7.90 -4.31 -14.41
CA TYR A 459 8.37 -5.62 -13.94
C TYR A 459 9.67 -6.00 -14.64
N ASN A 460 10.71 -6.28 -13.86
CA ASN A 460 12.01 -6.82 -14.28
C ASN A 460 12.60 -6.17 -15.55
N GLY A 461 12.62 -4.83 -15.59
CA GLY A 461 13.26 -4.06 -16.67
C GLY A 461 12.33 -3.56 -17.78
N ASN A 462 11.07 -3.99 -17.79
CA ASN A 462 10.11 -3.65 -18.83
C ASN A 462 8.81 -3.13 -18.22
N VAL A 463 7.98 -2.54 -19.07
CA VAL A 463 6.61 -2.16 -18.71
C VAL A 463 5.64 -3.10 -19.41
N PHE A 464 4.64 -3.57 -18.68
CA PHE A 464 3.60 -4.45 -19.20
C PHE A 464 2.23 -3.83 -18.96
N GLY A 465 1.32 -3.99 -19.92
CA GLY A 465 -0.01 -3.41 -19.90
C GLY A 465 -1.13 -4.41 -20.15
N SER A 466 -2.18 -4.34 -19.33
CA SER A 466 -3.44 -5.05 -19.57
C SER A 466 -4.40 -4.10 -20.26
N GLU A 467 -4.59 -4.27 -21.57
CA GLU A 467 -5.55 -3.50 -22.35
C GLU A 467 -6.90 -4.22 -22.36
N ILE A 468 -7.95 -3.50 -21.94
CA ILE A 468 -9.33 -4.00 -21.76
C ILE A 468 -9.83 -4.86 -22.93
N ALA A 469 -9.50 -4.43 -24.15
CA ALA A 469 -10.02 -4.93 -25.40
C ALA A 469 -8.94 -5.45 -26.36
N ARG A 470 -7.78 -4.79 -26.46
CA ARG A 470 -6.69 -5.08 -27.40
C ARG A 470 -5.67 -6.09 -26.88
N GLY A 471 -5.81 -6.56 -25.63
CA GLY A 471 -5.03 -7.69 -25.12
C GLY A 471 -3.94 -7.29 -24.15
N PHE A 472 -2.76 -7.89 -24.31
CA PHE A 472 -1.61 -7.72 -23.44
C PHE A 472 -0.49 -7.05 -24.22
N ASP A 473 0.15 -6.05 -23.62
CA ASP A 473 1.24 -5.30 -24.25
C ASP A 473 2.51 -5.36 -23.41
N ALA A 474 3.66 -5.41 -24.09
CA ALA A 474 4.98 -5.26 -23.50
C ALA A 474 5.72 -4.07 -24.11
N PHE A 475 6.46 -3.34 -23.27
CA PHE A 475 7.11 -2.08 -23.64
C PHE A 475 8.54 -1.97 -23.08
N GLY A 476 9.40 -1.31 -23.86
CA GLY A 476 10.77 -0.97 -23.49
C GLY A 476 10.94 0.53 -23.28
N LEU A 477 11.48 0.95 -22.14
CA LEU A 477 11.82 2.35 -21.87
C LEU A 477 13.04 2.78 -22.69
N LEU A 478 12.98 3.97 -23.28
CA LEU A 478 14.06 4.55 -24.08
C LEU A 478 14.72 5.73 -23.35
N PRO A 479 16.05 5.90 -23.46
CA PRO A 479 16.74 7.04 -22.90
C PRO A 479 16.26 8.39 -23.48
N SER A 480 16.25 9.42 -22.64
CA SER A 480 15.91 10.80 -22.98
C SER A 480 16.70 11.80 -22.13
N ASP A 481 16.50 13.09 -22.36
CA ASP A 481 17.11 14.16 -21.54
C ASP A 481 16.63 14.09 -20.07
N LEU A 482 15.42 13.59 -19.83
CA LEU A 482 14.80 13.50 -18.50
C LEU A 482 14.98 12.14 -17.82
N LEU A 483 15.43 11.11 -18.56
CA LEU A 483 15.64 9.75 -18.07
C LEU A 483 16.80 9.09 -18.82
N SER A 484 17.96 8.95 -18.19
CA SER A 484 19.18 8.46 -18.85
C SER A 484 19.21 6.94 -19.00
N ALA A 485 20.11 6.45 -19.85
CA ALA A 485 20.34 5.02 -20.02
C ALA A 485 20.81 4.33 -18.73
N ASP A 486 21.61 5.01 -17.91
CA ASP A 486 22.04 4.49 -16.61
C ASP A 486 20.88 4.44 -15.61
N GLU A 487 19.93 5.39 -15.64
CA GLU A 487 18.71 5.34 -14.83
C GLU A 487 17.81 4.15 -15.21
N ILE A 488 17.59 3.93 -16.51
CA ILE A 488 16.79 2.79 -17.01
C ILE A 488 17.47 1.46 -16.64
N THR A 489 18.79 1.37 -16.85
CA THR A 489 19.56 0.16 -16.50
C THR A 489 19.50 -0.10 -15.00
N ALA A 490 19.67 0.92 -14.15
CA ALA A 490 19.62 0.77 -12.70
C ALA A 490 18.23 0.35 -12.20
N ALA A 491 17.16 0.80 -12.87
CA ALA A 491 15.81 0.32 -12.58
C ALA A 491 15.63 -1.15 -12.99
N GLY A 492 16.20 -1.57 -14.11
CA GLY A 492 16.15 -2.97 -14.58
C GLY A 492 16.98 -3.93 -13.73
N GLU A 493 17.98 -3.44 -13.00
CA GLU A 493 18.74 -4.24 -12.02
C GLU A 493 17.91 -4.59 -10.77
N VAL A 494 16.77 -3.92 -10.55
CA VAL A 494 15.81 -4.28 -9.49
C VAL A 494 14.84 -5.31 -10.06
N THR A 495 15.02 -6.56 -9.63
CA THR A 495 14.17 -7.68 -10.01
C THR A 495 13.36 -8.18 -8.83
N ALA A 496 12.16 -8.66 -9.10
CA ALA A 496 11.31 -9.36 -8.14
C ALA A 496 10.88 -10.71 -8.71
N ASP A 497 10.71 -11.69 -7.84
CA ASP A 497 10.11 -12.98 -8.20
C ASP A 497 8.60 -12.84 -8.39
N GLU A 498 7.97 -11.88 -7.68
CA GLU A 498 6.54 -11.62 -7.72
C GLU A 498 6.26 -10.12 -7.71
N LEU A 499 5.21 -9.72 -8.43
CA LEU A 499 4.65 -8.38 -8.37
C LEU A 499 3.13 -8.47 -8.41
N ASN A 500 2.47 -7.87 -7.42
CA ASN A 500 1.02 -7.82 -7.32
C ASN A 500 0.54 -6.38 -7.31
N ALA A 501 -0.62 -6.17 -7.94
CA ALA A 501 -1.33 -4.91 -7.84
C ALA A 501 -1.56 -4.56 -6.35
N GLN A 502 -1.33 -3.29 -6.00
CA GLN A 502 -1.55 -2.75 -4.66
C GLN A 502 -0.75 -3.43 -3.50
N HIS A 503 0.24 -4.27 -3.78
CA HIS A 503 1.19 -4.78 -2.79
C HIS A 503 2.57 -4.18 -3.03
N GLN A 504 3.09 -3.42 -2.08
CA GLN A 504 4.38 -2.75 -2.20
C GLN A 504 5.43 -3.34 -1.25
N THR A 505 6.64 -3.47 -1.79
CA THR A 505 7.84 -3.91 -1.09
C THR A 505 8.90 -2.81 -1.13
N THR A 506 9.87 -2.89 -0.22
CA THR A 506 10.97 -1.92 -0.21
C THR A 506 11.96 -2.25 -1.32
N THR A 507 12.13 -1.29 -2.22
CA THR A 507 13.16 -1.36 -3.24
C THR A 507 14.51 -0.93 -2.66
N THR A 508 15.54 -1.72 -2.93
CA THR A 508 16.94 -1.37 -2.69
C THR A 508 17.79 -1.67 -3.92
N TRP A 509 18.88 -0.92 -4.09
CA TRP A 509 19.78 -1.07 -5.24
C TRP A 509 21.13 -1.59 -4.78
N ALA A 510 21.61 -2.65 -5.42
CA ALA A 510 23.00 -3.10 -5.26
C ALA A 510 23.95 -2.09 -5.93
N PRO A 511 25.14 -1.81 -5.36
CA PRO A 511 26.08 -0.90 -6.00
C PRO A 511 26.54 -1.44 -7.36
N SER A 512 26.19 -0.70 -8.40
CA SER A 512 26.52 -1.01 -9.78
C SER A 512 27.03 0.24 -10.50
N PHE A 513 27.59 0.01 -11.69
CA PHE A 513 27.94 1.11 -12.56
C PHE A 513 26.73 1.93 -13.01
N ALA A 514 25.57 1.29 -13.20
CA ALA A 514 24.33 1.95 -13.57
C ALA A 514 23.81 2.84 -12.43
N VAL A 515 23.81 2.33 -11.18
CA VAL A 515 23.42 3.11 -10.00
C VAL A 515 24.34 4.33 -9.81
N ALA A 516 25.66 4.13 -9.90
CA ALA A 516 26.61 5.24 -9.81
C ALA A 516 26.44 6.26 -10.95
N GLY A 517 26.21 5.77 -12.18
CA GLY A 517 25.96 6.61 -13.35
C GLY A 517 24.65 7.40 -13.26
N SER A 518 23.59 6.76 -12.76
CA SER A 518 22.27 7.37 -12.53
C SER A 518 22.39 8.61 -11.65
N TYR A 519 23.06 8.53 -10.50
CA TYR A 519 23.25 9.69 -9.63
C TYR A 519 24.16 10.77 -10.25
N VAL A 520 25.14 10.40 -11.08
CA VAL A 520 25.95 11.37 -11.84
C VAL A 520 25.12 12.11 -12.88
N ASP A 521 24.23 11.41 -13.58
CA ASP A 521 23.34 12.00 -14.57
C ASP A 521 22.28 12.90 -13.92
N GLN A 522 21.75 12.50 -12.76
CA GLN A 522 20.87 13.36 -11.96
C GLN A 522 21.58 14.64 -11.48
N ALA A 523 22.81 14.52 -10.96
CA ALA A 523 23.61 15.67 -10.56
C ALA A 523 23.96 16.59 -11.75
N ALA A 524 24.13 16.02 -12.95
CA ALA A 524 24.31 16.80 -14.16
C ALA A 524 23.04 17.56 -14.54
N ARG A 525 21.89 16.88 -14.53
CA ARG A 525 20.58 17.44 -14.87
C ARG A 525 20.11 18.52 -13.91
N SER A 526 20.40 18.40 -12.61
CA SER A 526 20.11 19.46 -11.63
C SER A 526 21.06 20.67 -11.73
N GLY A 527 22.11 20.58 -12.56
CA GLY A 527 23.17 21.58 -12.65
C GLY A 527 24.15 21.55 -11.48
N ALA A 528 24.04 20.59 -10.57
CA ALA A 528 24.96 20.42 -9.45
C ALA A 528 26.37 20.01 -9.93
N LEU A 529 26.48 19.23 -11.00
CA LEU A 529 27.76 18.76 -11.57
C LEU A 529 27.85 19.13 -13.05
N THR A 530 28.75 20.04 -13.42
CA THR A 530 28.81 20.58 -14.79
C THR A 530 30.24 20.64 -15.32
N SER A 531 30.38 20.83 -16.64
CA SER A 531 31.66 21.16 -17.30
C SER A 531 32.80 20.15 -17.03
N GLU A 532 33.99 20.63 -16.67
CA GLU A 532 35.19 19.82 -16.47
C GLU A 532 35.04 18.78 -15.35
N PRO A 533 34.48 19.09 -14.16
CA PRO A 533 34.16 18.09 -13.15
C PRO A 533 33.26 16.96 -13.66
N LEU A 534 32.19 17.28 -14.38
CA LEU A 534 31.28 16.28 -14.94
C LEU A 534 32.01 15.35 -15.92
N GLN A 535 32.80 15.94 -16.84
CA GLN A 535 33.59 15.15 -17.79
C GLN A 535 34.60 14.27 -17.07
N GLY A 536 35.28 14.79 -16.05
CA GLY A 536 36.23 14.04 -15.24
C GLY A 536 35.60 12.83 -14.55
N VAL A 537 34.39 12.95 -14.00
CA VAL A 537 33.65 11.81 -13.42
C VAL A 537 33.28 10.80 -14.50
N ARG A 538 32.65 11.25 -15.60
CA ARG A 538 32.19 10.38 -16.69
C ARG A 538 33.33 9.60 -17.35
N ASP A 539 34.45 10.26 -17.63
CA ASP A 539 35.63 9.62 -18.22
C ASP A 539 36.19 8.51 -17.33
N ASN A 540 36.29 8.77 -16.03
CA ASN A 540 36.81 7.80 -15.08
C ASN A 540 35.82 6.64 -14.83
N LEU A 541 34.51 6.92 -14.77
CA LEU A 541 33.50 5.86 -14.73
C LEU A 541 33.55 4.98 -15.99
N ALA A 542 33.66 5.57 -17.18
CA ALA A 542 33.79 4.82 -18.43
C ALA A 542 35.05 3.95 -18.45
N ARG A 543 36.20 4.48 -17.98
CA ARG A 543 37.44 3.70 -17.84
C ARG A 543 37.30 2.56 -16.83
N ALA A 544 36.63 2.80 -15.71
CA ALA A 544 36.34 1.76 -14.73
C ALA A 544 35.45 0.65 -15.34
N ARG A 545 34.37 1.01 -16.06
CA ARG A 545 33.50 0.06 -16.78
C ARG A 545 34.28 -0.78 -17.81
N ALA A 546 35.20 -0.16 -18.55
CA ALA A 546 36.01 -0.85 -19.55
C ALA A 546 37.08 -1.80 -18.96
N ASN A 547 37.35 -1.73 -17.66
CA ASN A 547 38.41 -2.49 -16.99
C ASN A 547 37.88 -3.41 -15.87
N THR A 548 36.61 -3.83 -15.93
CA THR A 548 35.96 -4.69 -14.91
C THR A 548 36.70 -5.99 -14.61
N ALA A 549 37.51 -6.49 -15.54
CA ALA A 549 38.37 -7.66 -15.33
C ALA A 549 39.54 -7.41 -14.33
N SER A 550 39.81 -6.16 -13.95
CA SER A 550 40.90 -5.78 -13.04
C SER A 550 40.39 -4.88 -11.91
N ALA A 551 40.08 -5.49 -10.77
CA ALA A 551 39.63 -4.77 -9.58
C ALA A 551 40.57 -3.60 -9.17
N PRO A 552 41.92 -3.73 -9.21
CA PRO A 552 42.80 -2.59 -8.91
C PRO A 552 42.65 -1.42 -9.89
N LEU A 553 42.45 -1.69 -11.19
CA LEU A 553 42.24 -0.64 -12.19
C LEU A 553 40.87 0.03 -12.02
N VAL A 554 39.83 -0.77 -11.77
CA VAL A 554 38.49 -0.25 -11.45
C VAL A 554 38.57 0.72 -10.29
N ARG A 555 39.15 0.30 -9.16
CA ARG A 555 39.30 1.17 -7.98
C ARG A 555 40.13 2.42 -8.27
N HIS A 556 41.23 2.29 -9.00
CA HIS A 556 42.05 3.43 -9.38
C HIS A 556 41.23 4.50 -10.11
N TYR A 557 40.41 4.09 -11.08
CA TYR A 557 39.55 5.01 -11.82
C TYR A 557 38.41 5.55 -10.96
N LEU A 558 37.78 4.76 -10.11
CA LEU A 558 36.73 5.25 -9.20
C LEU A 558 37.30 6.25 -8.18
N ASP A 559 38.48 6.01 -7.62
CA ASP A 559 39.19 6.98 -6.77
C ASP A 559 39.57 8.25 -7.53
N ALA A 560 39.86 8.15 -8.83
CA ALA A 560 40.08 9.32 -9.68
C ALA A 560 38.78 10.10 -9.93
N ALA A 561 37.65 9.42 -10.16
CA ALA A 561 36.33 10.05 -10.31
C ALA A 561 35.94 10.82 -9.04
N LEU A 562 36.19 10.24 -7.86
CA LEU A 562 35.92 10.87 -6.56
C LEU A 562 36.67 12.20 -6.35
N LYS A 563 37.75 12.49 -7.07
CA LYS A 563 38.45 13.78 -6.94
C LYS A 563 37.65 14.96 -7.53
N PHE A 564 36.67 14.68 -8.38
CA PHE A 564 35.84 15.69 -9.03
C PHE A 564 34.51 15.96 -8.30
N LEU A 565 34.20 15.21 -7.24
CA LEU A 565 32.92 15.28 -6.54
C LEU A 565 33.05 15.87 -5.14
N GLY A 566 32.22 16.88 -4.86
CA GLY A 566 31.94 17.37 -3.52
C GLY A 566 31.16 16.37 -2.65
N SER A 567 30.97 16.70 -1.38
CA SER A 567 30.36 15.81 -0.38
C SER A 567 28.90 16.12 -0.04
N ASN A 568 28.29 17.14 -0.67
CA ASN A 568 26.97 17.65 -0.30
C ASN A 568 26.03 17.66 -1.52
N GLY A 569 24.72 17.62 -1.26
CA GLY A 569 23.68 17.61 -2.30
C GLY A 569 23.86 16.45 -3.28
N ASP A 570 23.44 16.65 -4.53
CA ASP A 570 23.47 15.60 -5.56
C ASP A 570 24.89 15.11 -5.86
N GLN A 571 25.90 15.99 -5.78
CA GLN A 571 27.30 15.57 -5.87
C GLN A 571 27.69 14.62 -4.73
N GLY A 572 27.20 14.88 -3.51
CA GLY A 572 27.42 14.02 -2.35
C GLY A 572 26.76 12.64 -2.53
N THR A 573 25.55 12.60 -3.08
CA THR A 573 24.85 11.34 -3.40
C THR A 573 25.60 10.54 -4.46
N ALA A 574 25.98 11.19 -5.57
CA ALA A 574 26.81 10.56 -6.62
C ALA A 574 28.15 10.06 -6.07
N ARG A 575 28.80 10.86 -5.21
CA ARG A 575 30.04 10.49 -4.54
C ARG A 575 29.86 9.22 -3.71
N GLN A 576 28.78 9.14 -2.94
CA GLN A 576 28.50 8.00 -2.07
C GLN A 576 28.25 6.74 -2.90
N ALA A 577 27.49 6.83 -3.99
CA ALA A 577 27.27 5.70 -4.90
C ALA A 577 28.58 5.19 -5.54
N ILE A 578 29.48 6.10 -5.93
CA ILE A 578 30.81 5.72 -6.46
C ILE A 578 31.69 5.08 -5.38
N ILE A 579 31.61 5.53 -4.13
CA ILE A 579 32.29 4.89 -2.99
C ILE A 579 31.76 3.48 -2.78
N GLU A 580 30.44 3.30 -2.77
CA GLU A 580 29.82 1.99 -2.59
C GLU A 580 30.17 1.02 -3.73
N LEU A 581 30.19 1.50 -4.97
CA LEU A 581 30.66 0.72 -6.12
C LEU A 581 32.15 0.37 -6.00
N ARG A 582 32.99 1.32 -5.61
CA ARG A 582 34.43 1.07 -5.42
C ARG A 582 34.65 0.02 -4.33
N ASP A 583 33.91 0.12 -3.24
CA ASP A 583 34.06 -0.78 -2.11
C ASP A 583 33.48 -2.16 -2.46
N SER A 584 32.41 -2.25 -3.26
CA SER A 584 31.86 -3.51 -3.75
C SER A 584 32.80 -4.27 -4.70
N THR A 585 33.66 -3.56 -5.43
CA THR A 585 34.69 -4.19 -6.30
C THR A 585 35.83 -4.86 -5.52
N ALA A 586 35.66 -5.07 -4.21
CA ALA A 586 36.61 -5.69 -3.31
C ALA A 586 36.36 -7.19 -3.08
N CYS A 587 36.83 -8.04 -3.99
CA CYS A 587 37.22 -9.38 -3.54
C CYS A 587 38.33 -10.01 -4.40
N GLU A 588 39.59 -9.86 -3.96
CA GLU A 588 40.61 -10.90 -4.14
C GLU A 588 40.51 -11.88 -2.96
N ALA A 589 41.03 -13.11 -3.15
CA ALA A 589 41.04 -14.16 -2.13
C ALA A 589 41.63 -13.67 -0.79
N GLY A 590 40.78 -13.62 0.26
CA GLY A 590 41.15 -13.25 1.63
C GLY A 590 40.62 -11.90 2.14
N CYS A 591 39.90 -11.11 1.32
CA CYS A 591 39.21 -9.91 1.79
C CYS A 591 37.80 -10.24 2.30
N LYS A 592 37.35 -9.53 3.35
CA LYS A 592 35.96 -9.59 3.81
C LYS A 592 35.08 -8.68 2.94
N LEU A 593 33.94 -9.18 2.47
CA LEU A 593 32.97 -8.51 1.60
C LEU A 593 32.27 -7.36 2.34
N PRO A 594 32.08 -6.18 1.73
CA PRO A 594 31.39 -5.08 2.38
C PRO A 594 29.96 -5.44 2.76
N THR A 595 29.47 -4.82 3.83
CA THR A 595 28.11 -4.98 4.31
C THR A 595 27.45 -3.64 4.55
N LYS A 596 26.14 -3.56 4.35
CA LYS A 596 25.29 -2.41 4.66
C LYS A 596 24.43 -2.76 5.87
N VAL A 597 24.56 -1.96 6.92
CA VAL A 597 23.72 -2.05 8.12
C VAL A 597 22.59 -1.05 7.99
N THR A 598 21.36 -1.46 8.28
CA THR A 598 20.22 -0.57 8.50
C THR A 598 19.64 -0.87 9.88
N GLY A 599 19.15 0.15 10.58
CA GLY A 599 18.57 0.01 11.91
C GLY A 599 17.27 0.78 12.03
N SER A 600 16.29 0.22 12.71
CA SER A 600 15.04 0.89 13.08
C SER A 600 14.66 0.58 14.52
N HIS A 601 14.01 1.53 15.19
CA HIS A 601 13.50 1.35 16.55
C HIS A 601 12.05 0.85 16.52
N SER A 602 11.71 -0.08 17.41
CA SER A 602 10.36 -0.65 17.50
C SER A 602 9.97 -0.96 18.94
N PRO A 603 8.78 -0.53 19.42
CA PRO A 603 7.87 0.40 18.76
C PRO A 603 8.46 1.83 18.70
N GLU A 604 8.09 2.63 17.70
CA GLU A 604 8.54 4.02 17.52
C GLU A 604 7.32 4.97 17.46
N PRO A 605 7.14 5.88 18.45
CA PRO A 605 7.92 6.03 19.68
C PRO A 605 7.61 4.94 20.71
N SER A 606 8.63 4.48 21.44
CA SER A 606 8.47 3.55 22.58
C SER A 606 8.06 4.28 23.86
N THR A 607 7.68 3.54 24.91
CA THR A 607 7.25 4.12 26.19
C THR A 607 8.29 3.83 27.28
N PHE A 608 8.67 4.84 28.05
CA PHE A 608 9.61 4.70 29.16
C PHE A 608 9.18 3.57 30.13
N GLY A 609 10.08 2.63 30.42
CA GLY A 609 9.81 1.48 31.30
C GLY A 609 9.20 0.26 30.62
N GLU A 610 8.78 0.36 29.36
CA GLU A 610 8.29 -0.77 28.54
C GLU A 610 9.42 -1.35 27.67
N ALA A 611 9.21 -2.57 27.17
CA ALA A 611 10.17 -3.19 26.24
C ALA A 611 10.19 -2.44 24.90
N SER A 612 11.40 -2.22 24.37
CA SER A 612 11.62 -1.80 22.99
C SER A 612 12.86 -2.50 22.43
N ALA A 613 13.00 -2.50 21.12
CA ALA A 613 14.09 -3.14 20.42
C ALA A 613 14.57 -2.30 19.24
N ALA A 614 15.79 -2.56 18.81
CA ALA A 614 16.32 -2.14 17.53
C ALA A 614 16.29 -3.33 16.56
N ARG A 615 15.55 -3.22 15.47
CA ARG A 615 15.64 -4.16 14.35
C ARG A 615 16.80 -3.72 13.48
N VAL A 616 17.74 -4.62 13.26
CA VAL A 616 18.94 -4.35 12.47
C VAL A 616 19.03 -5.37 11.35
N THR A 617 19.14 -4.87 10.11
CA THR A 617 19.40 -5.70 8.94
C THR A 617 20.82 -5.43 8.46
N VAL A 618 21.51 -6.49 8.06
CA VAL A 618 22.87 -6.50 7.55
C VAL A 618 22.83 -7.21 6.21
N ALA A 619 22.90 -6.43 5.15
CA ALA A 619 22.97 -6.93 3.79
C ALA A 619 24.43 -7.00 3.35
N ARG A 620 24.82 -8.08 2.68
CA ARG A 620 26.08 -8.10 1.92
C ARG A 620 25.92 -7.19 0.70
N VAL A 621 27.00 -6.51 0.36
CA VAL A 621 27.09 -5.76 -0.89
C VAL A 621 27.58 -6.72 -2.00
N GLY A 622 26.70 -7.13 -2.92
CA GLY A 622 26.99 -8.08 -4.02
C GLY A 622 26.13 -9.37 -3.98
N THR A 623 26.25 -10.25 -5.00
CA THR A 623 25.31 -11.37 -5.26
C THR A 623 25.81 -12.80 -4.99
N GLU A 624 27.10 -13.04 -4.68
CA GLU A 624 27.61 -14.39 -4.39
C GLU A 624 27.83 -14.67 -2.89
N GLY A 625 27.44 -15.88 -2.43
CA GLY A 625 27.77 -16.52 -1.14
C GLY A 625 26.70 -16.40 -0.03
N ALA A 626 26.93 -17.03 1.14
CA ALA A 626 25.96 -17.09 2.26
C ALA A 626 25.64 -15.72 2.92
N ASP A 627 24.47 -15.55 3.54
CA ASP A 627 24.11 -14.31 4.25
C ASP A 627 25.14 -13.90 5.33
N PRO A 628 25.28 -12.58 5.63
CA PRO A 628 26.06 -12.13 6.77
C PRO A 628 25.62 -12.81 8.08
N ALA A 629 26.57 -13.48 8.72
CA ALA A 629 26.41 -14.17 10.00
C ALA A 629 27.13 -13.40 11.11
N GLY A 630 26.98 -13.80 12.38
CA GLY A 630 27.69 -13.14 13.48
C GLY A 630 26.79 -12.21 14.29
N THR A 631 27.31 -11.08 14.79
CA THR A 631 26.61 -10.27 15.81
C THR A 631 26.55 -8.80 15.48
N VAL A 632 25.40 -8.19 15.82
CA VAL A 632 25.19 -6.75 15.82
C VAL A 632 25.18 -6.24 17.25
N THR A 633 25.81 -5.09 17.48
CA THR A 633 25.80 -4.35 18.75
C THR A 633 25.16 -2.99 18.54
N VAL A 634 24.27 -2.56 19.44
CA VAL A 634 23.67 -1.22 19.41
C VAL A 634 24.24 -0.39 20.56
N THR A 635 24.67 0.83 20.25
CA THR A 635 25.25 1.79 21.19
C THR A 635 24.51 3.13 21.16
N ASP A 636 24.58 3.88 22.26
CA ASP A 636 24.15 5.28 22.30
C ASP A 636 25.23 6.23 21.74
N ALA A 637 24.90 7.52 21.63
CA ALA A 637 25.83 8.55 21.14
C ALA A 637 27.13 8.70 21.96
N SER A 638 27.19 8.18 23.19
CA SER A 638 28.41 8.15 24.01
C SER A 638 29.28 6.91 23.76
N GLY A 639 28.81 5.98 22.92
CA GLY A 639 29.45 4.70 22.65
C GLY A 639 29.11 3.63 23.69
N LYS A 640 28.18 3.87 24.62
CA LYS A 640 27.75 2.87 25.59
C LYS A 640 26.87 1.83 24.91
N GLN A 641 27.21 0.56 25.07
CA GLN A 641 26.41 -0.55 24.58
C GLN A 641 25.05 -0.62 25.28
N LEU A 642 23.98 -0.64 24.47
CA LEU A 642 22.59 -0.78 24.90
C LEU A 642 22.12 -2.23 24.78
N GLY A 643 22.54 -2.93 23.72
CA GLY A 643 22.17 -4.32 23.48
C GLY A 643 23.04 -4.97 22.40
N ARG A 644 22.93 -6.30 22.26
CA ARG A 644 23.52 -7.06 21.15
C ARG A 644 22.66 -8.26 20.79
N ALA A 645 22.67 -8.68 19.53
CA ALA A 645 22.00 -9.90 19.07
C ALA A 645 22.78 -10.56 17.93
N ALA A 646 22.55 -11.86 17.75
CA ALA A 646 23.10 -12.62 16.64
C ALA A 646 22.22 -12.45 15.39
N LEU A 647 22.84 -12.41 14.22
CA LEU A 647 22.17 -12.40 12.93
C LEU A 647 21.58 -13.78 12.62
N THR A 648 20.36 -13.78 12.09
CA THR A 648 19.70 -14.92 11.47
C THR A 648 19.25 -14.47 10.09
N ARG A 649 19.83 -15.03 9.01
CA ARG A 649 19.59 -14.62 7.61
C ARG A 649 19.73 -13.11 7.40
N GLY A 650 20.85 -12.54 7.83
CA GLY A 650 21.12 -11.11 7.68
C GLY A 650 20.28 -10.17 8.58
N SER A 651 19.42 -10.67 9.48
CA SER A 651 18.63 -9.81 10.38
C SER A 651 18.82 -10.15 11.86
N ALA A 652 18.72 -9.13 12.73
CA ALA A 652 18.78 -9.28 14.17
C ALA A 652 17.79 -8.32 14.87
N THR A 653 17.15 -8.79 15.93
CA THR A 653 16.39 -7.93 16.86
C THR A 653 17.18 -7.77 18.15
N VAL A 654 17.56 -6.54 18.47
CA VAL A 654 18.38 -6.18 19.63
C VAL A 654 17.49 -5.53 20.68
N ASP A 655 17.24 -6.22 21.79
CA ASP A 655 16.50 -5.64 22.92
C ASP A 655 17.22 -4.39 23.46
N LEU A 656 16.46 -3.31 23.67
CA LEU A 656 16.95 -2.06 24.24
C LEU A 656 16.59 -1.96 25.73
N PRO A 657 17.38 -1.24 26.54
CA PRO A 657 17.06 -1.05 27.95
C PRO A 657 15.74 -0.30 28.16
N ALA A 658 14.82 -0.87 28.96
CA ALA A 658 13.57 -0.20 29.35
C ALA A 658 13.77 1.16 30.08
N GLY A 659 14.98 1.43 30.55
CA GLY A 659 15.38 2.68 31.19
C GLY A 659 15.98 3.74 30.25
N LEU A 660 15.88 3.60 28.93
CA LEU A 660 16.27 4.69 28.00
C LEU A 660 15.50 5.97 28.37
N PRO A 661 16.17 7.12 28.59
CA PRO A 661 15.50 8.35 29.00
C PRO A 661 14.42 8.81 28.01
N VAL A 662 13.41 9.56 28.47
CA VAL A 662 12.41 10.18 27.59
C VAL A 662 13.10 11.20 26.67
N GLY A 663 12.80 11.14 25.38
CA GLY A 663 13.40 11.98 24.33
C GLY A 663 13.79 11.18 23.09
N THR A 664 14.37 11.86 22.10
CA THR A 664 14.91 11.25 20.88
C THR A 664 16.41 10.98 21.05
N HIS A 665 16.83 9.77 20.75
CA HIS A 665 18.22 9.31 20.85
C HIS A 665 18.73 8.92 19.46
N THR A 666 19.95 9.34 19.12
CA THR A 666 20.68 8.78 17.98
C THR A 666 21.44 7.55 18.46
N LEU A 667 21.10 6.39 17.89
CA LEU A 667 21.72 5.12 18.19
C LEU A 667 22.60 4.68 17.01
N THR A 668 23.65 3.92 17.31
CA THR A 668 24.52 3.32 16.29
C THR A 668 24.43 1.81 16.37
N ALA A 669 23.98 1.16 15.30
CA ALA A 669 24.09 -0.27 15.12
C ALA A 669 25.43 -0.59 14.42
N THR A 670 26.20 -1.51 14.99
CA THR A 670 27.50 -1.94 14.47
C THR A 670 27.49 -3.44 14.28
N TYR A 671 27.71 -3.89 13.05
CA TYR A 671 27.95 -5.29 12.71
C TYR A 671 29.44 -5.61 12.85
N GLY A 672 29.77 -6.64 13.62
CA GLY A 672 31.16 -7.01 13.94
C GLY A 672 31.94 -7.71 12.82
N GLY A 673 31.31 -7.97 11.67
CA GLY A 673 31.88 -8.79 10.60
C GLY A 673 31.89 -10.30 10.94
N ASP A 674 32.11 -11.11 9.90
CA ASP A 674 32.31 -12.57 10.01
C ASP A 674 33.53 -13.00 9.18
N GLU A 675 33.71 -14.30 8.92
CA GLU A 675 34.84 -14.81 8.13
C GLU A 675 34.88 -14.26 6.69
N THR A 676 33.71 -13.94 6.14
CA THR A 676 33.51 -13.53 4.75
C THR A 676 33.00 -12.09 4.60
N ASN A 677 32.52 -11.45 5.66
CA ASN A 677 31.85 -10.14 5.63
C ASN A 677 32.51 -9.11 6.56
N ALA A 678 32.70 -7.90 6.05
CA ALA A 678 33.39 -6.81 6.72
C ALA A 678 32.51 -6.14 7.78
N VAL A 679 33.16 -5.46 8.71
CA VAL A 679 32.52 -4.61 9.73
C VAL A 679 31.83 -3.44 9.05
N SER A 680 30.63 -3.10 9.50
CA SER A 680 29.90 -1.91 9.06
C SER A 680 29.01 -1.38 10.18
N SER A 681 28.52 -0.15 10.02
CA SER A 681 27.64 0.48 11.00
C SER A 681 26.71 1.49 10.37
N ALA A 682 25.55 1.71 10.98
CA ALA A 682 24.64 2.79 10.63
C ALA A 682 24.01 3.41 11.88
N THR A 683 23.63 4.68 11.75
CA THR A 683 22.89 5.40 12.78
C THR A 683 21.41 5.42 12.49
N PHE A 684 20.58 5.34 13.52
CA PHE A 684 19.13 5.48 13.45
C PHE A 684 18.59 6.19 14.69
N THR A 685 17.36 6.69 14.63
CA THR A 685 16.72 7.38 15.75
C THR A 685 15.83 6.44 16.54
N ALA A 686 15.80 6.64 17.86
CA ALA A 686 14.86 6.00 18.76
C ALA A 686 14.19 7.07 19.64
N THR A 687 12.88 7.24 19.53
CA THR A 687 12.12 8.17 20.39
C THR A 687 11.44 7.41 21.51
N VAL A 688 11.65 7.88 22.74
CA VAL A 688 11.00 7.36 23.95
C VAL A 688 10.05 8.42 24.51
N LYS A 689 8.77 8.10 24.60
CA LYS A 689 7.75 8.95 25.25
C LYS A 689 7.61 8.61 26.73
N ALA A 690 7.12 9.56 27.51
CA ALA A 690 6.90 9.34 28.95
C ALA A 690 5.84 8.27 29.19
N ALA A 691 6.04 7.43 30.22
CA ALA A 691 5.04 6.49 30.67
C ALA A 691 3.76 7.24 31.08
N PRO A 692 2.55 6.76 30.70
CA PRO A 692 1.31 7.32 31.20
C PRO A 692 1.28 7.22 32.72
N VAL A 693 1.15 8.35 33.43
CA VAL A 693 0.91 8.33 34.87
C VAL A 693 -0.52 7.84 35.09
N PRO A 694 -0.76 6.70 35.77
CA PRO A 694 -2.11 6.22 36.01
C PRO A 694 -2.87 7.26 36.86
N THR A 695 -3.92 7.84 36.28
CA THR A 695 -4.74 8.88 36.92
C THR A 695 -5.66 8.35 38.03
N LYS A 696 -5.70 7.02 38.23
CA LYS A 696 -6.54 6.35 39.23
C LYS A 696 -5.75 5.35 40.06
N ALA A 697 -5.98 5.33 41.36
CA ALA A 697 -5.41 4.36 42.28
C ALA A 697 -5.89 2.93 41.95
N ALA A 698 -4.97 1.97 41.89
CA ALA A 698 -5.32 0.55 41.74
C ALA A 698 -6.14 0.05 42.93
N SER A 699 -7.13 -0.83 42.68
CA SER A 699 -8.00 -1.39 43.71
C SER A 699 -7.97 -2.91 43.78
N ARG A 700 -8.23 -3.44 44.98
CA ARG A 700 -8.36 -4.88 45.25
C ARG A 700 -9.71 -5.18 45.89
N THR A 701 -10.54 -5.94 45.20
CA THR A 701 -11.83 -6.44 45.70
C THR A 701 -11.66 -7.78 46.43
N THR A 702 -12.30 -7.93 47.58
CA THR A 702 -12.36 -9.14 48.42
C THR A 702 -13.81 -9.50 48.69
N VAL A 703 -14.10 -10.79 48.86
CA VAL A 703 -15.46 -11.27 49.07
C VAL A 703 -15.51 -12.36 50.14
N LYS A 704 -16.54 -12.32 50.99
CA LYS A 704 -16.87 -13.34 52.00
C LYS A 704 -18.36 -13.68 51.98
N VAL A 705 -18.68 -14.96 51.87
CA VAL A 705 -20.06 -15.48 51.97
C VAL A 705 -20.36 -15.88 53.43
N ASN A 706 -21.50 -15.44 53.97
CA ASN A 706 -21.90 -15.68 55.36
C ASN A 706 -23.38 -16.13 55.50
N PRO A 707 -23.66 -17.35 56.01
CA PRO A 707 -22.69 -18.37 56.41
C PRO A 707 -21.93 -18.92 55.20
N ALA A 708 -20.72 -19.45 55.40
CA ALA A 708 -19.87 -19.98 54.33
C ALA A 708 -20.53 -21.12 53.53
N LYS A 709 -21.48 -21.82 54.16
CA LYS A 709 -22.37 -22.81 53.54
C LYS A 709 -23.84 -22.39 53.76
N PRO A 710 -24.41 -21.53 52.90
CA PRO A 710 -25.82 -21.14 52.98
C PRO A 710 -26.76 -22.35 52.91
N ARG A 711 -27.87 -22.32 53.64
CA ARG A 711 -28.91 -23.35 53.55
C ARG A 711 -29.90 -23.05 52.43
N PHE A 712 -30.42 -24.09 51.81
CA PHE A 712 -31.41 -23.97 50.75
C PHE A 712 -32.65 -23.19 51.21
N LYS A 713 -33.18 -22.31 50.35
CA LYS A 713 -34.31 -21.40 50.64
C LYS A 713 -34.12 -20.45 51.84
N LYS A 714 -32.88 -20.26 52.33
CA LYS A 714 -32.57 -19.27 53.37
C LYS A 714 -31.74 -18.13 52.78
N ALA A 715 -32.01 -16.91 53.25
CA ALA A 715 -31.21 -15.76 52.89
C ALA A 715 -29.79 -15.89 53.46
N PHE A 716 -28.79 -15.39 52.73
CA PHE A 716 -27.41 -15.32 53.19
C PHE A 716 -26.77 -14.02 52.74
N ARG A 717 -25.62 -13.67 53.34
CA ARG A 717 -24.95 -12.39 53.08
C ARG A 717 -23.69 -12.60 52.26
N VAL A 718 -23.46 -11.70 51.31
CA VAL A 718 -22.18 -11.55 50.60
C VAL A 718 -21.56 -10.22 51.04
N VAL A 719 -20.45 -10.30 51.77
CA VAL A 719 -19.70 -9.15 52.24
C VAL A 719 -18.57 -8.88 51.25
N VAL A 720 -18.55 -7.70 50.66
CA VAL A 720 -17.53 -7.26 49.72
C VAL A 720 -16.72 -6.13 50.35
N GLY A 721 -15.41 -6.22 50.26
CA GLY A 721 -14.50 -5.14 50.64
C GLY A 721 -13.61 -4.75 49.47
N VAL A 722 -13.45 -3.46 49.21
CA VAL A 722 -12.55 -2.93 48.19
C VAL A 722 -11.54 -2.01 48.88
N ARG A 723 -10.26 -2.24 48.62
CA ARG A 723 -9.16 -1.39 49.10
C ARG A 723 -8.46 -0.76 47.91
N ALA A 724 -8.14 0.53 48.01
CA ALA A 724 -7.28 1.23 47.08
C ALA A 724 -6.21 2.00 47.88
N THR A 725 -4.99 2.03 47.38
CA THR A 725 -3.89 2.72 48.06
C THR A 725 -3.96 4.22 47.74
N GLY A 726 -4.08 5.07 48.76
CA GLY A 726 -4.08 6.53 48.60
C GLY A 726 -5.39 7.15 48.13
N ALA A 727 -6.49 6.38 48.02
CA ALA A 727 -7.81 6.91 47.67
C ALA A 727 -8.94 6.07 48.30
N ASP A 728 -10.08 6.71 48.58
CA ASP A 728 -11.25 6.03 49.11
C ASP A 728 -12.03 5.31 48.01
N ALA A 729 -12.19 3.99 48.17
CA ALA A 729 -12.97 3.18 47.25
C ALA A 729 -14.48 3.43 47.44
N THR A 730 -15.05 4.22 46.52
CA THR A 730 -16.49 4.48 46.38
C THR A 730 -16.97 3.99 45.02
N GLY A 731 -18.27 3.83 44.78
CA GLY A 731 -18.78 3.45 43.44
C GLY A 731 -19.62 2.18 43.47
N LYS A 732 -19.84 1.56 42.32
CA LYS A 732 -20.85 0.49 42.18
C LYS A 732 -20.20 -0.89 42.28
N VAL A 733 -20.85 -1.80 43.02
CA VAL A 733 -20.47 -3.22 43.11
C VAL A 733 -21.61 -4.09 42.60
N VAL A 734 -21.26 -5.01 41.70
CA VAL A 734 -22.18 -5.96 41.07
C VAL A 734 -21.82 -7.38 41.53
N VAL A 735 -22.83 -8.15 41.94
CA VAL A 735 -22.68 -9.56 42.32
C VAL A 735 -23.41 -10.43 41.30
N LYS A 736 -22.70 -11.41 40.73
CA LYS A 736 -23.24 -12.45 39.85
C LYS A 736 -23.03 -13.84 40.45
N VAL A 737 -24.03 -14.71 40.35
CA VAL A 737 -23.94 -16.14 40.68
C VAL A 737 -24.18 -16.95 39.42
N ASP A 738 -23.26 -17.85 39.07
CA ASP A 738 -23.31 -18.68 37.85
C ASP A 738 -23.62 -17.86 36.58
N GLY A 739 -22.93 -16.72 36.44
CA GLY A 739 -23.10 -15.79 35.32
C GLY A 739 -24.28 -14.81 35.44
N ASN A 740 -25.27 -15.12 36.28
CA ASN A 740 -26.49 -14.32 36.43
C ASN A 740 -26.33 -13.21 37.48
N LYS A 741 -26.70 -11.97 37.13
CA LYS A 741 -26.72 -10.84 38.07
C LYS A 741 -27.75 -11.05 39.16
N VAL A 742 -27.29 -11.10 40.42
CA VAL A 742 -28.15 -11.34 41.59
C VAL A 742 -28.35 -10.09 42.44
N ALA A 743 -27.38 -9.18 42.49
CA ALA A 743 -27.50 -7.94 43.26
C ALA A 743 -26.55 -6.85 42.75
N THR A 744 -26.85 -5.60 43.10
CA THR A 744 -26.01 -4.44 42.84
C THR A 744 -26.23 -3.38 43.91
N LYS A 745 -25.16 -2.79 44.43
CA LYS A 745 -25.24 -1.78 45.50
C LYS A 745 -24.02 -0.86 45.41
N LYS A 746 -24.18 0.39 45.85
CA LYS A 746 -23.06 1.32 46.00
C LYS A 746 -22.20 0.92 47.20
N LEU A 747 -20.89 0.99 46.99
CA LEU A 747 -19.84 0.86 47.96
C LEU A 747 -19.70 2.18 48.73
N ALA A 748 -19.66 2.08 50.06
CA ALA A 748 -19.33 3.17 50.96
C ALA A 748 -18.21 2.69 51.89
N ASP A 749 -17.23 3.55 52.18
CA ASP A 749 -16.11 3.26 53.09
C ASP A 749 -15.38 1.94 52.78
N GLY A 750 -15.19 1.63 51.48
CA GLY A 750 -14.52 0.42 51.04
C GLY A 750 -15.24 -0.89 51.39
N ARG A 751 -16.51 -0.86 51.84
CA ARG A 751 -17.25 -2.07 52.21
C ARG A 751 -18.72 -2.02 51.82
N VAL A 752 -19.25 -3.14 51.34
CA VAL A 752 -20.67 -3.29 51.07
C VAL A 752 -21.14 -4.70 51.41
N VAL A 753 -22.36 -4.80 51.94
CA VAL A 753 -22.97 -6.09 52.26
C VAL A 753 -24.26 -6.26 51.47
N PHE A 754 -24.35 -7.39 50.78
CA PHE A 754 -25.52 -7.83 50.03
C PHE A 754 -26.26 -8.90 50.82
N GLU A 755 -27.59 -8.80 50.90
CA GLU A 755 -28.44 -9.88 51.36
C GLU A 755 -29.05 -10.59 50.14
N ILE A 756 -28.70 -11.86 49.95
CA ILE A 756 -29.16 -12.66 48.82
C ILE A 756 -30.38 -13.46 49.28
N LYS A 757 -31.55 -13.03 48.81
CA LYS A 757 -32.85 -13.68 49.10
C LYS A 757 -33.31 -14.64 47.99
N ARG A 758 -32.58 -14.71 46.88
CA ARG A 758 -32.90 -15.62 45.76
C ARG A 758 -32.64 -17.07 46.16
N THR A 759 -33.56 -17.96 45.78
CA THR A 759 -33.39 -19.40 45.94
C THR A 759 -32.32 -19.91 44.99
N ILE A 760 -31.15 -20.26 45.54
CA ILE A 760 -30.05 -20.90 44.81
C ILE A 760 -30.15 -22.41 45.05
N LYS A 761 -29.97 -23.22 44.00
CA LYS A 761 -30.06 -24.69 44.09
C LYS A 761 -29.03 -25.24 45.10
N VAL A 762 -29.25 -26.45 45.61
CA VAL A 762 -28.25 -27.15 46.42
C VAL A 762 -27.09 -27.57 45.51
N GLY A 763 -25.85 -27.23 45.87
CA GLY A 763 -24.69 -27.49 45.01
C GLY A 763 -23.55 -26.49 45.18
N LYS A 764 -22.51 -26.64 44.37
CA LYS A 764 -21.38 -25.69 44.28
C LYS A 764 -21.74 -24.63 43.23
N HIS A 765 -21.54 -23.36 43.58
CA HIS A 765 -21.87 -22.21 42.73
C HIS A 765 -20.66 -21.28 42.59
N GLN A 766 -20.57 -20.62 41.44
CA GLN A 766 -19.56 -19.60 41.15
C GLN A 766 -20.10 -18.22 41.53
N LEU A 767 -19.30 -17.45 42.25
CA LEU A 767 -19.59 -16.09 42.64
C LEU A 767 -18.58 -15.14 41.98
N LEU A 768 -19.07 -14.24 41.14
CA LEU A 768 -18.28 -13.15 40.57
C LEU A 768 -18.74 -11.83 41.18
N VAL A 769 -17.81 -11.10 41.79
CA VAL A 769 -18.04 -9.75 42.29
C VAL A 769 -17.19 -8.78 41.48
N SER A 770 -17.82 -7.78 40.88
CA SER A 770 -17.16 -6.71 40.13
C SER A 770 -17.39 -5.37 40.83
N TYR A 771 -16.33 -4.62 41.02
CA TYR A 771 -16.34 -3.22 41.41
C TYR A 771 -16.05 -2.39 40.15
N ASP A 772 -16.97 -1.49 39.81
CA ASP A 772 -16.97 -0.75 38.54
C ASP A 772 -15.98 0.45 38.55
N GLY A 773 -15.30 0.70 39.66
CA GLY A 773 -14.39 1.85 39.82
C GLY A 773 -15.09 3.12 40.28
N SER A 774 -14.30 4.20 40.41
CA SER A 774 -14.74 5.56 40.74
C SER A 774 -13.98 6.60 39.89
N LYS A 775 -14.13 7.88 40.23
CA LYS A 775 -13.32 8.96 39.62
C LYS A 775 -11.83 8.78 39.91
N ASP A 776 -11.45 8.33 41.11
CA ASP A 776 -10.05 8.26 41.57
C ASP A 776 -9.53 6.83 41.73
N VAL A 777 -10.39 5.81 41.55
CA VAL A 777 -10.07 4.41 41.82
C VAL A 777 -10.43 3.52 40.63
N ALA A 778 -9.47 2.70 40.17
CA ALA A 778 -9.67 1.78 39.05
C ALA A 778 -10.62 0.62 39.42
N PRO A 779 -11.40 0.09 38.45
CA PRO A 779 -12.26 -1.08 38.67
C PRO A 779 -11.46 -2.33 39.06
N SER A 780 -12.09 -3.27 39.78
CA SER A 780 -11.48 -4.58 40.08
C SER A 780 -12.55 -5.66 40.23
N LYS A 781 -12.17 -6.94 40.08
CA LYS A 781 -13.09 -8.08 40.16
C LYS A 781 -12.49 -9.23 40.95
N VAL A 782 -13.33 -10.01 41.62
CA VAL A 782 -12.95 -11.25 42.30
C VAL A 782 -13.93 -12.37 41.99
N ARG A 783 -13.40 -13.55 41.69
CA ARG A 783 -14.18 -14.78 41.49
C ARG A 783 -13.88 -15.75 42.63
N THR A 784 -14.92 -16.34 43.21
CA THR A 784 -14.80 -17.40 44.22
C THR A 784 -15.92 -18.42 44.04
N SER A 785 -15.93 -19.48 44.84
CA SER A 785 -17.02 -20.46 44.86
C SER A 785 -17.55 -20.65 46.27
N PHE A 786 -18.83 -20.99 46.37
CA PHE A 786 -19.47 -21.38 47.64
C PHE A 786 -20.39 -22.57 47.41
N ARG A 787 -20.77 -23.26 48.48
CA ARG A 787 -21.66 -24.43 48.42
C ARG A 787 -22.93 -24.18 49.21
N VAL A 788 -24.08 -24.32 48.56
CA VAL A 788 -25.40 -24.32 49.21
C VAL A 788 -25.68 -25.73 49.70
N VAL A 789 -26.06 -25.87 50.97
CA VAL A 789 -26.40 -27.14 51.63
C VAL A 789 -27.90 -27.23 51.89
N ARG A 790 -28.41 -28.44 52.16
CA ARG A 790 -29.83 -28.65 52.48
C ARG A 790 -30.26 -27.93 53.75
#